data_AF-A0A7M3BKW1-F1
#
_entry.id   AF-A0A7M3BKW1-F1
#
_cell.length_a   1.000
_cell.length_b   1.000
_cell.length_c   1.000
_cell.angle_alpha   90.00
_cell.angle_beta   90.00
_cell.angle_gamma   90.00
#
_symmetry.space_group_name_H-M   'P 1'
#
loop_
_entity.id
_entity.type
_entity.pdbx_description
1 polymer ?
#
loop_
_entity_poly.entity_id
_entity_poly.type
_entity_poly.pdbx_seq_one_letter_code
_entity_poly.pdbx_strand_id
1 'polypeptide(L)'
;MTEKLVIIGNGMAPGRMLEHLLEQAPDRYVVTIFNAEPRVNYDRIMLSPVLSGEKAFEEIIIHGDGWYIANGITLYKGHKIVAIDRTAKTVTSDHGVTEPYDKLVIATGSVPFIIPVPGHDLPGVLTYRDLDDVQAMLLAAQSRAKAVVIGGGLLGLEAAAGLNSQGMDVTVLHVTPTLMERQLDPAAGHLLQRAVEQRGIKVITKANTQAITGKGKVEQVELADGTIIPATLVVMAVGIRPNAALAKQAGIAVSRGIVVDGGMRSNDPNIYALGECAEVNGQVYGLVAPLYEMARVAASQLAGNEAAAFVHMDTPTKLKVTGIELFSLGDFAEGEDRQEIVLRDAAAGVYKRLVLRDDRIIGTVLYGETADGAWFNDLKKKQTDISQMRDTLIFGQSYQGGASLDPMAAVAALPDDAEICGCNGICKGKITGAITAKGLTSLDDVRAHTKASASCGSCTGLVEKLMALTIGDKYNPAAVQSMCGCTTLGHDEVRRLIKAKSLKTIPAVMQELEWTTSCGCAKCRPALNYYLVCDWPDEYADDYQSRFINERVHANIQKDGTYSVVPRMWGGVTNAAELRAIADVVDKFDIPMVKVTGGQRIDMLGIRKEDLPAVWADLGQAGFVSGHAYAKGLRTVKTCVGSDWCRFGTQDSTGFGVRIEKFMWGSWTPAKVKMAVSGCPRNCAEATCKDVGVICVDSGYEIHFAGAAGLDIKGTEVLGLVKTEDEALEHIVALTQMYREQGRYLERIYKWAKRIGIAEIKRQIMDDGEKRKAYFDRFVFSQKFAQVDPWSERVSGKDKHEFRPMASVGFAQAAE
;
A
#
# COMPACT_ATOMS: atom_id res chain seq x y z
N MET A 1 -33.78 4.26 -35.55
CA MET A 1 -34.10 4.58 -34.14
C MET A 1 -32.94 4.07 -33.31
N THR A 2 -32.52 4.81 -32.29
CA THR A 2 -31.52 4.34 -31.33
C THR A 2 -32.08 3.16 -30.56
N GLU A 3 -31.37 2.03 -30.54
CA GLU A 3 -31.83 0.80 -29.86
C GLU A 3 -31.71 0.96 -28.33
N LYS A 4 -32.57 0.30 -27.56
CA LYS A 4 -32.48 0.28 -26.09
C LYS A 4 -31.60 -0.87 -25.63
N LEU A 5 -30.54 -0.55 -24.88
CA LEU A 5 -29.67 -1.53 -24.23
C LEU A 5 -29.90 -1.49 -22.72
N VAL A 6 -30.36 -2.60 -22.16
CA VAL A 6 -30.48 -2.76 -20.71
C VAL A 6 -29.38 -3.70 -20.20
N ILE A 7 -28.73 -3.32 -19.10
CA ILE A 7 -27.66 -4.10 -18.48
C ILE A 7 -28.04 -4.42 -17.02
N ILE A 8 -27.98 -5.69 -16.65
CA ILE A 8 -28.21 -6.17 -15.28
C ILE A 8 -26.87 -6.44 -14.61
N GLY A 9 -26.49 -5.56 -13.69
CA GLY A 9 -25.21 -5.60 -12.97
C GLY A 9 -24.22 -4.54 -13.47
N ASN A 10 -23.58 -3.84 -12.54
CA ASN A 10 -22.61 -2.77 -12.83
C ASN A 10 -21.19 -3.13 -12.32
N GLY A 11 -20.79 -4.39 -12.49
CA GLY A 11 -19.47 -4.89 -12.12
C GLY A 11 -18.36 -4.54 -13.12
N MET A 12 -17.14 -5.02 -12.90
CA MET A 12 -15.97 -4.70 -13.74
C MET A 12 -16.15 -5.11 -15.22
N ALA A 13 -16.78 -6.26 -15.46
CA ALA A 13 -16.98 -6.79 -16.82
C ALA A 13 -17.94 -5.93 -17.68
N PRO A 14 -19.17 -5.58 -17.23
CA PRO A 14 -20.05 -4.71 -18.01
C PRO A 14 -19.52 -3.27 -18.13
N GLY A 15 -18.79 -2.76 -17.11
CA GLY A 15 -18.10 -1.47 -17.23
C GLY A 15 -17.07 -1.49 -18.37
N ARG A 16 -16.22 -2.52 -18.44
CA ARG A 16 -15.26 -2.71 -19.54
C ARG A 16 -15.95 -2.89 -20.91
N MET A 17 -17.07 -3.60 -20.94
CA MET A 17 -17.85 -3.80 -22.18
C MET A 17 -18.35 -2.45 -22.71
N LEU A 18 -18.88 -1.60 -21.83
CA LEU A 18 -19.37 -0.29 -22.20
C LEU A 18 -18.26 0.62 -22.73
N GLU A 19 -17.07 0.62 -22.14
CA GLU A 19 -15.92 1.37 -22.68
C GLU A 19 -15.67 0.99 -24.14
N HIS A 20 -15.58 -0.31 -24.45
CA HIS A 20 -15.36 -0.78 -25.81
C HIS A 20 -16.54 -0.50 -26.74
N LEU A 21 -17.78 -0.60 -26.24
CA LEU A 21 -18.98 -0.38 -27.05
C LEU A 21 -19.10 1.10 -27.45
N LEU A 22 -18.87 2.01 -26.52
CA LEU A 22 -18.91 3.46 -26.77
C LEU A 22 -17.80 3.90 -27.72
N GLU A 23 -16.63 3.24 -27.69
CA GLU A 23 -15.55 3.45 -28.65
C GLU A 23 -15.91 2.94 -30.07
N GLN A 24 -16.52 1.76 -30.18
CA GLN A 24 -16.79 1.11 -31.46
C GLN A 24 -18.07 1.58 -32.16
N ALA A 25 -19.09 1.94 -31.38
CA ALA A 25 -20.42 2.32 -31.86
C ALA A 25 -21.02 3.42 -30.98
N PRO A 26 -20.44 4.64 -31.00
CA PRO A 26 -21.01 5.77 -30.27
C PRO A 26 -22.46 6.01 -30.71
N ASP A 27 -23.31 6.38 -29.76
CA ASP A 27 -24.73 6.72 -29.95
C ASP A 27 -25.64 5.62 -30.51
N ARG A 28 -25.15 4.37 -30.64
CA ARG A 28 -25.96 3.25 -31.13
C ARG A 28 -27.10 2.89 -30.17
N TYR A 29 -26.86 3.00 -28.87
CA TYR A 29 -27.78 2.54 -27.83
C TYR A 29 -28.13 3.64 -26.83
N VAL A 30 -29.39 3.65 -26.39
CA VAL A 30 -29.80 4.28 -25.12
C VAL A 30 -29.59 3.26 -24.01
N VAL A 31 -28.63 3.53 -23.12
CA VAL A 31 -28.18 2.55 -22.12
C VAL A 31 -28.86 2.80 -20.77
N THR A 32 -29.44 1.73 -20.21
CA THR A 32 -29.93 1.69 -18.82
C THR A 32 -29.28 0.55 -18.07
N ILE A 33 -28.75 0.83 -16.88
CA ILE A 33 -28.08 -0.14 -16.01
C ILE A 33 -28.85 -0.26 -14.71
N PHE A 34 -29.14 -1.49 -14.30
CA PHE A 34 -29.65 -1.81 -12.98
C PHE A 34 -28.56 -2.48 -12.15
N ASN A 35 -28.22 -1.87 -11.01
CA ASN A 35 -27.24 -2.42 -10.09
C ASN A 35 -27.88 -2.69 -8.73
N ALA A 36 -27.78 -3.92 -8.24
CA ALA A 36 -28.29 -4.29 -6.92
C ALA A 36 -27.51 -3.60 -5.80
N GLU A 37 -26.22 -3.36 -5.97
CA GLU A 37 -25.44 -2.58 -5.00
C GLU A 37 -25.78 -1.09 -5.12
N PRO A 38 -25.87 -0.34 -4.01
CA PRO A 38 -26.17 1.09 -4.00
C PRO A 38 -24.94 1.94 -4.37
N ARG A 39 -24.15 1.49 -5.37
CA ARG A 39 -22.81 2.01 -5.70
C ARG A 39 -22.59 2.11 -7.20
N VAL A 40 -21.61 2.94 -7.56
CA VAL A 40 -21.05 3.05 -8.93
C VAL A 40 -20.11 1.88 -9.24
N ASN A 41 -19.55 1.82 -10.45
CA ASN A 41 -18.61 0.78 -10.84
C ASN A 41 -17.24 0.96 -10.15
N TYR A 42 -16.73 -0.11 -9.56
CA TYR A 42 -15.46 -0.11 -8.82
C TYR A 42 -14.67 -1.41 -9.05
N ASP A 43 -13.38 -1.35 -8.76
CA ASP A 43 -12.44 -2.47 -8.90
C ASP A 43 -12.54 -3.40 -7.69
N ARG A 44 -13.25 -4.52 -7.88
CA ARG A 44 -13.47 -5.53 -6.84
C ARG A 44 -12.18 -6.27 -6.46
N ILE A 45 -11.16 -6.28 -7.32
CA ILE A 45 -9.84 -6.85 -6.98
C ILE A 45 -9.20 -6.04 -5.84
N MET A 46 -9.50 -4.76 -5.75
CA MET A 46 -8.89 -3.84 -4.80
C MET A 46 -9.60 -3.79 -3.43
N LEU A 47 -10.61 -4.64 -3.21
CA LEU A 47 -11.21 -4.81 -1.89
C LEU A 47 -10.21 -5.32 -0.84
N SER A 48 -9.18 -6.06 -1.25
CA SER A 48 -8.14 -6.57 -0.34
C SER A 48 -7.28 -5.44 0.24
N PRO A 49 -6.74 -4.51 -0.57
CA PRO A 49 -6.16 -3.25 -0.09
C PRO A 49 -7.09 -2.37 0.75
N VAL A 50 -8.40 -2.36 0.48
CA VAL A 50 -9.36 -1.62 1.32
C VAL A 50 -9.47 -2.28 2.70
N LEU A 51 -9.59 -3.60 2.74
CA LEU A 51 -9.64 -4.37 3.99
C LEU A 51 -8.34 -4.24 4.80
N SER A 52 -7.17 -4.18 4.15
CA SER A 52 -5.89 -3.97 4.85
C SER A 52 -5.65 -2.52 5.30
N GLY A 53 -6.48 -1.57 4.84
CA GLY A 53 -6.36 -0.14 5.14
C GLY A 53 -5.32 0.59 4.28
N GLU A 54 -4.84 -0.04 3.20
CA GLU A 54 -3.91 0.55 2.24
C GLU A 54 -4.59 1.54 1.29
N LYS A 55 -5.90 1.38 1.04
CA LYS A 55 -6.70 2.23 0.15
C LYS A 55 -8.07 2.57 0.72
N ALA A 56 -8.57 3.74 0.37
CA ALA A 56 -9.96 4.11 0.55
C ALA A 56 -10.83 3.60 -0.61
N PHE A 57 -12.15 3.50 -0.40
CA PHE A 57 -13.09 3.06 -1.43
C PHE A 57 -13.08 3.99 -2.66
N GLU A 58 -12.95 5.29 -2.43
CA GLU A 58 -12.95 6.30 -3.48
C GLU A 58 -11.78 6.11 -4.47
N GLU A 59 -10.67 5.53 -4.00
CA GLU A 59 -9.49 5.25 -4.82
C GLU A 59 -9.66 4.04 -5.74
N ILE A 60 -10.70 3.23 -5.53
CA ILE A 60 -10.95 2.00 -6.29
C ILE A 60 -12.15 2.14 -7.24
N ILE A 61 -12.76 3.32 -7.33
CA ILE A 61 -13.82 3.62 -8.30
C ILE A 61 -13.23 3.61 -9.73
N ILE A 62 -13.88 2.87 -10.63
CA ILE A 62 -13.53 2.79 -12.05
C ILE A 62 -14.29 3.87 -12.83
N HIS A 63 -15.63 3.86 -12.72
CA HIS A 63 -16.51 4.87 -13.32
C HIS A 63 -17.34 5.52 -12.21
N GLY A 64 -17.10 6.79 -11.94
CA GLY A 64 -17.91 7.59 -11.02
C GLY A 64 -19.17 8.15 -11.70
N ASP A 65 -20.01 8.84 -10.92
CA ASP A 65 -21.28 9.43 -11.41
C ASP A 65 -21.11 10.31 -12.66
N GLY A 66 -20.06 11.12 -12.70
CA GLY A 66 -19.78 12.00 -13.84
C GLY A 66 -19.54 11.24 -15.16
N TRP A 67 -19.02 10.01 -15.11
CA TRP A 67 -18.80 9.20 -16.31
C TRP A 67 -20.12 8.74 -16.93
N TYR A 68 -21.09 8.32 -16.11
CA TYR A 68 -22.41 7.91 -16.60
C TYR A 68 -23.17 9.08 -17.21
N ILE A 69 -23.14 10.24 -16.54
CA ILE A 69 -23.78 11.48 -17.02
C ILE A 69 -23.18 11.89 -18.36
N ALA A 70 -21.85 11.90 -18.48
CA ALA A 70 -21.16 12.31 -19.70
C ALA A 70 -21.46 11.41 -20.91
N ASN A 71 -21.81 10.15 -20.69
CA ASN A 71 -22.13 9.18 -21.74
C ASN A 71 -23.65 8.95 -21.91
N GLY A 72 -24.51 9.74 -21.26
CA GLY A 72 -25.96 9.60 -21.36
C GLY A 72 -26.51 8.27 -20.84
N ILE A 73 -25.81 7.64 -19.88
CA ILE A 73 -26.18 6.34 -19.33
C ILE A 73 -27.03 6.53 -18.08
N THR A 74 -28.20 5.88 -18.04
CA THR A 74 -29.05 5.84 -16.84
C THR A 74 -28.58 4.72 -15.92
N LEU A 75 -28.19 5.04 -14.69
CA LEU A 75 -27.78 4.05 -13.69
C LEU A 75 -28.74 4.06 -12.49
N TYR A 76 -29.47 2.96 -12.30
CA TYR A 76 -30.27 2.69 -11.12
C TYR A 76 -29.41 1.94 -10.07
N LYS A 77 -28.96 2.65 -9.03
CA LYS A 77 -28.17 2.09 -7.92
C LYS A 77 -29.08 1.55 -6.82
N GLY A 78 -28.81 0.36 -6.31
CA GLY A 78 -29.64 -0.28 -5.29
C GLY A 78 -30.90 -0.95 -5.83
N HIS A 79 -31.05 -1.05 -7.17
CA HIS A 79 -32.20 -1.68 -7.80
C HIS A 79 -31.85 -3.09 -8.29
N LYS A 80 -32.39 -4.11 -7.62
CA LYS A 80 -32.20 -5.50 -8.03
C LYS A 80 -33.27 -5.88 -9.04
N ILE A 81 -32.87 -6.42 -10.20
CA ILE A 81 -33.83 -7.01 -11.14
C ILE A 81 -34.41 -8.30 -10.56
N VAL A 82 -35.73 -8.39 -10.56
CA VAL A 82 -36.49 -9.54 -10.04
C VAL A 82 -37.23 -10.31 -11.13
N ALA A 83 -37.46 -9.70 -12.31
CA ALA A 83 -38.12 -10.36 -13.43
C ALA A 83 -37.56 -9.92 -14.78
N ILE A 84 -37.52 -10.86 -15.72
CA ILE A 84 -37.25 -10.62 -17.15
C ILE A 84 -38.43 -11.23 -17.92
N ASP A 85 -39.16 -10.42 -18.66
CA ASP A 85 -40.18 -10.87 -19.60
C ASP A 85 -39.60 -10.84 -21.02
N ARG A 86 -39.34 -12.04 -21.57
CA ARG A 86 -38.73 -12.20 -22.89
C ARG A 86 -39.70 -11.92 -24.03
N THR A 87 -41.01 -12.10 -23.80
CA THR A 87 -42.03 -11.88 -24.82
C THR A 87 -42.33 -10.39 -24.94
N ALA A 88 -42.50 -9.70 -23.80
CA ALA A 88 -42.67 -8.25 -23.77
C ALA A 88 -41.35 -7.47 -23.93
N LYS A 89 -40.20 -8.16 -23.84
CA LYS A 89 -38.85 -7.59 -23.81
C LYS A 89 -38.69 -6.50 -22.76
N THR A 90 -39.01 -6.82 -21.51
CA THR A 90 -38.88 -5.89 -20.38
C THR A 90 -38.14 -6.52 -19.22
N VAL A 91 -37.52 -5.68 -18.38
CA VAL A 91 -37.02 -6.08 -17.06
C VAL A 91 -37.69 -5.25 -15.97
N THR A 92 -37.92 -5.86 -14.81
CA THR A 92 -38.55 -5.19 -13.66
C THR A 92 -37.65 -5.30 -12.43
N SER A 93 -37.41 -4.16 -11.77
CA SER A 93 -36.71 -4.09 -10.49
C SER A 93 -37.63 -4.35 -9.29
N ASP A 94 -37.04 -4.70 -8.14
CA ASP A 94 -37.71 -4.81 -6.84
C ASP A 94 -38.39 -3.52 -6.37
N HIS A 95 -37.99 -2.37 -6.90
CA HIS A 95 -38.64 -1.08 -6.70
C HIS A 95 -39.78 -0.78 -7.70
N GLY A 96 -40.17 -1.75 -8.54
CA GLY A 96 -41.28 -1.62 -9.49
C GLY A 96 -40.96 -0.88 -10.79
N VAL A 97 -39.73 -0.36 -10.96
CA VAL A 97 -39.28 0.24 -12.22
C VAL A 97 -39.21 -0.85 -13.29
N THR A 98 -39.89 -0.64 -14.42
CA THR A 98 -39.90 -1.54 -15.57
C THR A 98 -39.36 -0.83 -16.80
N GLU A 99 -38.35 -1.41 -17.45
CA GLU A 99 -37.70 -0.84 -18.64
C GLU A 99 -37.75 -1.82 -19.81
N PRO A 100 -38.17 -1.37 -21.01
CA PRO A 100 -38.11 -2.17 -22.23
C PRO A 100 -36.70 -2.21 -22.80
N TYR A 101 -36.35 -3.30 -23.49
CA TYR A 101 -35.05 -3.48 -24.13
C TYR A 101 -35.18 -3.99 -25.57
N ASP A 102 -34.28 -3.53 -26.44
CA ASP A 102 -34.01 -4.19 -27.72
C ASP A 102 -32.93 -5.25 -27.55
N LYS A 103 -31.91 -4.94 -26.75
CA LYS A 103 -30.83 -5.82 -26.32
C LYS A 103 -30.72 -5.82 -24.79
N LEU A 104 -30.53 -7.00 -24.21
CA LEU A 104 -30.33 -7.21 -22.77
C LEU A 104 -28.97 -7.84 -22.52
N VAL A 105 -28.23 -7.34 -21.54
CA VAL A 105 -26.98 -7.93 -21.07
C VAL A 105 -27.12 -8.33 -19.61
N ILE A 106 -26.93 -9.62 -19.31
CA ILE A 106 -26.91 -10.15 -17.95
C ILE A 106 -25.45 -10.26 -17.49
N ALA A 107 -25.08 -9.42 -16.53
CA ALA A 107 -23.73 -9.33 -15.96
C ALA A 107 -23.77 -9.42 -14.42
N THR A 108 -24.56 -10.36 -13.92
CA THR A 108 -24.88 -10.57 -12.49
C THR A 108 -23.73 -11.18 -11.68
N GLY A 109 -22.62 -11.53 -12.34
CA GLY A 109 -21.42 -12.05 -11.69
C GLY A 109 -21.66 -13.37 -10.97
N SER A 110 -21.08 -13.50 -9.78
CA SER A 110 -21.19 -14.69 -8.93
C SER A 110 -21.55 -14.32 -7.49
N VAL A 111 -22.04 -15.32 -6.76
CA VAL A 111 -22.31 -15.27 -5.32
C VAL A 111 -21.31 -16.15 -4.55
N PRO A 112 -20.92 -15.78 -3.33
CA PRO A 112 -20.10 -16.64 -2.47
C PRO A 112 -20.75 -18.00 -2.23
N PHE A 113 -19.92 -19.04 -2.20
CA PHE A 113 -20.38 -20.34 -1.74
C PHE A 113 -20.27 -20.44 -0.22
N ILE A 114 -21.39 -20.74 0.44
CA ILE A 114 -21.49 -20.98 1.88
C ILE A 114 -21.56 -22.48 2.13
N ILE A 115 -20.70 -23.01 3.01
CA ILE A 115 -20.73 -24.42 3.38
C ILE A 115 -21.97 -24.67 4.27
N PRO A 116 -22.79 -25.69 3.98
CA PRO A 116 -24.02 -25.97 4.73
C PRO A 116 -23.72 -26.71 6.07
N VAL A 117 -22.93 -26.09 6.95
CA VAL A 117 -22.68 -26.59 8.30
C VAL A 117 -23.62 -25.93 9.31
N PRO A 118 -23.94 -26.57 10.46
CA PRO A 118 -24.67 -25.91 11.53
C PRO A 118 -24.01 -24.58 11.92
N GLY A 119 -24.82 -23.53 12.08
CA GLY A 119 -24.40 -22.19 12.47
C GLY A 119 -23.70 -21.35 11.38
N HIS A 120 -23.76 -21.75 10.11
CA HIS A 120 -23.25 -20.95 8.98
C HIS A 120 -23.92 -19.58 8.79
N ASP A 121 -25.07 -19.37 9.44
CA ASP A 121 -25.89 -18.15 9.41
C ASP A 121 -25.83 -17.34 10.72
N LEU A 122 -24.98 -17.75 11.68
CA LEU A 122 -24.82 -17.03 12.93
C LEU A 122 -24.27 -15.61 12.68
N PRO A 123 -24.71 -14.60 13.46
CA PRO A 123 -24.09 -13.29 13.45
C PRO A 123 -22.58 -13.38 13.69
N GLY A 124 -21.79 -12.74 12.81
CA GLY A 124 -20.33 -12.83 12.80
C GLY A 124 -19.77 -13.89 11.85
N VAL A 125 -20.62 -14.65 11.14
CA VAL A 125 -20.21 -15.41 9.94
C VAL A 125 -20.43 -14.53 8.72
N LEU A 126 -19.36 -14.17 8.02
CA LEU A 126 -19.34 -13.24 6.89
C LEU A 126 -18.81 -13.90 5.61
N THR A 127 -19.15 -13.29 4.49
CA THR A 127 -18.54 -13.56 3.18
C THR A 127 -17.44 -12.56 2.86
N TYR A 128 -16.77 -12.76 1.72
CA TYR A 128 -15.84 -11.78 1.19
C TYR A 128 -15.98 -11.63 -0.33
N ARG A 129 -16.78 -10.65 -0.73
CA ARG A 129 -17.17 -10.44 -2.13
C ARG A 129 -17.37 -8.97 -2.52
N ASP A 130 -18.05 -8.19 -1.70
CA ASP A 130 -18.38 -6.80 -2.00
C ASP A 130 -17.90 -5.84 -0.90
N LEU A 131 -18.23 -4.55 -1.04
CA LEU A 131 -17.83 -3.56 -0.05
C LEU A 131 -18.60 -3.72 1.26
N ASP A 132 -19.83 -4.22 1.24
CA ASP A 132 -20.62 -4.44 2.46
C ASP A 132 -19.98 -5.54 3.31
N ASP A 133 -19.50 -6.62 2.68
CA ASP A 133 -18.67 -7.63 3.33
C ASP A 133 -17.43 -7.01 3.98
N VAL A 134 -16.68 -6.18 3.24
CA VAL A 134 -15.48 -5.52 3.77
C VAL A 134 -15.81 -4.61 4.95
N GLN A 135 -16.88 -3.83 4.86
CA GLN A 135 -17.32 -2.95 5.94
C GLN A 135 -17.74 -3.73 7.18
N ALA A 136 -18.46 -4.84 7.00
CA ALA A 136 -18.83 -5.74 8.09
C ALA A 136 -17.59 -6.39 8.74
N MET A 137 -16.61 -6.81 7.92
CA MET A 137 -15.34 -7.35 8.40
C MET A 137 -14.53 -6.30 9.16
N LEU A 138 -14.43 -5.07 8.65
CA LEU A 138 -13.75 -3.96 9.32
C LEU A 138 -14.40 -3.61 10.66
N LEU A 139 -15.73 -3.61 10.71
CA LEU A 139 -16.50 -3.41 11.95
C LEU A 139 -16.21 -4.52 12.97
N ALA A 140 -16.26 -5.78 12.54
CA ALA A 140 -15.93 -6.92 13.40
C ALA A 140 -14.46 -6.88 13.88
N ALA A 141 -13.55 -6.43 13.02
CA ALA A 141 -12.13 -6.32 13.31
C ALA A 141 -11.79 -5.27 14.39
N GLN A 142 -12.68 -4.32 14.69
CA GLN A 142 -12.50 -3.35 15.78
C GLN A 142 -12.31 -4.04 17.14
N SER A 143 -12.88 -5.22 17.32
CA SER A 143 -12.72 -6.03 18.53
C SER A 143 -11.27 -6.49 18.78
N ARG A 144 -10.45 -6.59 17.72
CA ARG A 144 -9.09 -7.18 17.73
C ARG A 144 -8.99 -8.57 18.40
N ALA A 145 -10.12 -9.28 18.47
CA ALA A 145 -10.23 -10.65 18.92
C ALA A 145 -9.79 -11.66 17.83
N LYS A 146 -10.40 -12.84 17.79
CA LYS A 146 -9.98 -13.97 16.96
C LYS A 146 -10.85 -14.07 15.70
N ALA A 147 -10.21 -14.21 14.56
CA ALA A 147 -10.88 -14.47 13.29
C ALA A 147 -10.48 -15.82 12.71
N VAL A 148 -11.46 -16.56 12.20
CA VAL A 148 -11.22 -17.78 11.43
C VAL A 148 -11.61 -17.53 9.99
N VAL A 149 -10.68 -17.78 9.05
CA VAL A 149 -10.97 -17.75 7.62
C VAL A 149 -11.04 -19.18 7.10
N ILE A 150 -12.20 -19.58 6.59
CA ILE A 150 -12.42 -20.90 6.00
C ILE A 150 -12.16 -20.79 4.50
N GLY A 151 -11.07 -21.42 4.04
CA GLY A 151 -10.60 -21.44 2.67
C GLY A 151 -9.19 -20.87 2.51
N GLY A 152 -8.24 -21.71 2.13
CA GLY A 152 -6.83 -21.35 1.86
C GLY A 152 -6.55 -20.97 0.40
N GLY A 153 -7.53 -20.44 -0.31
CA GLY A 153 -7.41 -19.93 -1.69
C GLY A 153 -7.03 -18.45 -1.74
N LEU A 154 -6.99 -17.86 -2.94
CA LEU A 154 -6.65 -16.44 -3.17
C LEU A 154 -7.38 -15.48 -2.22
N LEU A 155 -8.73 -15.48 -2.27
CA LEU A 155 -9.54 -14.56 -1.48
C LEU A 155 -9.43 -14.80 0.03
N GLY A 156 -9.33 -16.07 0.45
CA GLY A 156 -9.19 -16.40 1.87
C GLY A 156 -7.86 -15.94 2.44
N LEU A 157 -6.76 -16.14 1.70
CA LEU A 157 -5.44 -15.65 2.13
C LEU A 157 -5.36 -14.11 2.10
N GLU A 158 -6.00 -13.46 1.14
CA GLU A 158 -6.11 -12.00 1.10
C GLU A 158 -6.96 -11.46 2.26
N ALA A 159 -8.10 -12.09 2.57
CA ALA A 159 -8.93 -11.75 3.73
C ALA A 159 -8.17 -11.93 5.05
N ALA A 160 -7.44 -13.05 5.18
CA ALA A 160 -6.64 -13.34 6.37
C ALA A 160 -5.54 -12.29 6.57
N ALA A 161 -4.83 -11.93 5.50
CA ALA A 161 -3.82 -10.87 5.54
C ALA A 161 -4.43 -9.50 5.90
N GLY A 162 -5.59 -9.16 5.32
CA GLY A 162 -6.32 -7.93 5.63
C GLY A 162 -6.73 -7.85 7.10
N LEU A 163 -7.39 -8.89 7.62
CA LEU A 163 -7.82 -8.96 9.03
C LEU A 163 -6.65 -8.94 10.01
N ASN A 164 -5.56 -9.64 9.70
CA ASN A 164 -4.33 -9.61 10.51
C ASN A 164 -3.71 -8.20 10.53
N SER A 165 -3.77 -7.48 9.41
CA SER A 165 -3.31 -6.08 9.33
C SER A 165 -4.17 -5.12 10.16
N GLN A 166 -5.46 -5.44 10.33
CA GLN A 166 -6.38 -4.75 11.25
C GLN A 166 -6.15 -5.13 12.73
N GLY A 167 -5.27 -6.09 13.02
CA GLY A 167 -4.87 -6.49 14.36
C GLY A 167 -5.68 -7.65 14.96
N MET A 168 -6.37 -8.43 14.13
CA MET A 168 -7.02 -9.68 14.56
C MET A 168 -5.99 -10.81 14.72
N ASP A 169 -6.24 -11.74 15.63
CA ASP A 169 -5.55 -13.04 15.67
C ASP A 169 -6.22 -13.99 14.68
N VAL A 170 -5.56 -14.26 13.54
CA VAL A 170 -6.17 -14.93 12.39
C VAL A 170 -5.72 -16.38 12.25
N THR A 171 -6.68 -17.29 12.14
CA THR A 171 -6.44 -18.68 11.74
C THR A 171 -7.11 -18.99 10.39
N VAL A 172 -6.34 -19.46 9.42
CA VAL A 172 -6.83 -19.98 8.13
C VAL A 172 -7.04 -21.48 8.24
N LEU A 173 -8.25 -21.93 7.91
CA LEU A 173 -8.60 -23.34 7.79
C LEU A 173 -8.70 -23.71 6.34
N HIS A 174 -8.00 -24.78 5.96
CA HIS A 174 -8.04 -25.29 4.60
C HIS A 174 -8.25 -26.79 4.59
N VAL A 175 -9.20 -27.25 3.77
CA VAL A 175 -9.64 -28.65 3.76
C VAL A 175 -8.59 -29.58 3.16
N THR A 176 -7.79 -29.09 2.22
CA THR A 176 -6.75 -29.89 1.56
C THR A 176 -5.40 -29.74 2.28
N PRO A 177 -4.40 -30.59 1.98
CA PRO A 177 -3.08 -30.52 2.59
C PRO A 177 -2.25 -29.28 2.23
N THR A 178 -2.63 -28.54 1.18
CA THR A 178 -1.78 -27.51 0.57
C THR A 178 -2.62 -26.28 0.20
N LEU A 179 -2.15 -25.10 0.57
CA LEU A 179 -2.79 -23.84 0.19
C LEU A 179 -2.76 -23.63 -1.33
N MET A 180 -3.83 -23.03 -1.88
CA MET A 180 -3.96 -22.74 -3.31
C MET A 180 -3.66 -23.95 -4.22
N GLU A 181 -4.14 -25.15 -3.86
CA GLU A 181 -3.87 -26.42 -4.55
C GLU A 181 -4.31 -26.45 -6.03
N ARG A 182 -5.20 -25.54 -6.43
CA ARG A 182 -5.63 -25.36 -7.82
C ARG A 182 -4.65 -24.55 -8.66
N GLN A 183 -3.72 -23.85 -8.02
CA GLN A 183 -2.77 -22.93 -8.63
C GLN A 183 -1.31 -23.27 -8.32
N LEU A 184 -1.04 -23.97 -7.23
CA LEU A 184 0.28 -24.31 -6.75
C LEU A 184 0.40 -25.80 -6.53
N ASP A 185 1.59 -26.33 -6.78
CA ASP A 185 1.97 -27.66 -6.34
C ASP A 185 2.36 -27.68 -4.84
N PRO A 186 2.52 -28.88 -4.24
CA PRO A 186 2.84 -29.00 -2.81
C PRO A 186 4.10 -28.24 -2.37
N ALA A 187 5.11 -28.14 -3.23
CA ALA A 187 6.37 -27.46 -2.89
C ALA A 187 6.16 -25.94 -2.78
N ALA A 188 5.52 -25.33 -3.78
CA ALA A 188 5.18 -23.90 -3.75
C ALA A 188 4.16 -23.59 -2.64
N GLY A 189 3.17 -24.46 -2.44
CA GLY A 189 2.17 -24.29 -1.37
C GLY A 189 2.75 -24.37 0.05
N HIS A 190 3.79 -25.18 0.26
CA HIS A 190 4.51 -25.21 1.55
C HIS A 190 5.29 -23.90 1.79
N LEU A 191 5.93 -23.34 0.75
CA LEU A 191 6.59 -22.04 0.85
C LEU A 191 5.58 -20.93 1.16
N LEU A 192 4.41 -20.98 0.52
CA LEU A 192 3.29 -20.07 0.80
C LEU A 192 2.83 -20.17 2.25
N GLN A 193 2.59 -21.39 2.75
CA GLN A 193 2.18 -21.61 4.14
C GLN A 193 3.19 -20.99 5.12
N ARG A 194 4.49 -21.28 4.95
CA ARG A 194 5.54 -20.70 5.80
C ARG A 194 5.56 -19.17 5.74
N ALA A 195 5.38 -18.59 4.56
CA ALA A 195 5.36 -17.15 4.39
C ALA A 195 4.15 -16.49 5.06
N VAL A 196 2.99 -17.14 5.04
CA VAL A 196 1.77 -16.71 5.74
C VAL A 196 1.95 -16.82 7.26
N GLU A 197 2.49 -17.93 7.75
CA GLU A 197 2.75 -18.15 9.18
C GLU A 197 3.79 -17.18 9.76
N GLN A 198 4.86 -16.87 9.01
CA GLN A 198 5.85 -15.85 9.40
C GLN A 198 5.26 -14.45 9.58
N ARG A 199 4.07 -14.20 9.00
CA ARG A 199 3.33 -12.94 9.13
C ARG A 199 2.33 -12.95 10.29
N GLY A 200 2.36 -13.98 11.13
CA GLY A 200 1.50 -14.10 12.31
C GLY A 200 0.11 -14.69 12.02
N ILE A 201 -0.11 -15.26 10.84
CA ILE A 201 -1.38 -15.90 10.48
C ILE A 201 -1.22 -17.41 10.67
N LYS A 202 -2.00 -18.01 11.57
CA LYS A 202 -1.98 -19.46 11.78
C LYS A 202 -2.63 -20.17 10.59
N VAL A 203 -2.04 -21.25 10.11
CA VAL A 203 -2.63 -22.07 9.04
C VAL A 203 -2.86 -23.48 9.58
N ILE A 204 -4.07 -24.02 9.35
CA ILE A 204 -4.41 -25.42 9.65
C ILE A 204 -4.95 -26.04 8.36
N THR A 205 -4.14 -26.88 7.74
CA THR A 205 -4.51 -27.69 6.57
C THR A 205 -5.16 -29.00 7.00
N LYS A 206 -5.82 -29.69 6.07
CA LYS A 206 -6.64 -30.88 6.37
C LYS A 206 -7.74 -30.59 7.43
N ALA A 207 -8.15 -29.33 7.55
CA ALA A 207 -9.13 -28.87 8.51
C ALA A 207 -10.54 -28.92 7.91
N ASN A 208 -11.29 -29.98 8.22
CA ASN A 208 -12.68 -30.12 7.79
C ASN A 208 -13.61 -29.49 8.84
N THR A 209 -14.32 -28.42 8.47
CA THR A 209 -15.24 -27.73 9.38
C THR A 209 -16.52 -28.54 9.57
N GLN A 210 -16.85 -28.88 10.81
CA GLN A 210 -18.03 -29.66 11.18
C GLN A 210 -19.21 -28.76 11.59
N ALA A 211 -18.95 -27.73 12.38
CA ALA A 211 -19.97 -26.80 12.87
C ALA A 211 -19.36 -25.44 13.25
N ILE A 212 -20.19 -24.40 13.20
CA ILE A 212 -19.91 -23.08 13.77
C ILE A 212 -20.88 -22.90 14.92
N THR A 213 -20.39 -22.59 16.12
CA THR A 213 -21.23 -22.57 17.33
C THR A 213 -21.02 -21.29 18.14
N GLY A 214 -22.05 -20.95 18.91
CA GLY A 214 -22.04 -19.81 19.85
C GLY A 214 -23.45 -19.42 20.28
N LYS A 215 -23.56 -18.63 21.36
CA LYS A 215 -24.84 -18.17 21.90
C LYS A 215 -25.26 -16.84 21.28
N GLY A 216 -26.12 -16.88 20.26
CA GLY A 216 -26.66 -15.69 19.59
C GLY A 216 -25.72 -15.02 18.58
N LYS A 217 -24.43 -15.36 18.60
CA LYS A 217 -23.40 -14.99 17.61
C LYS A 217 -22.29 -16.04 17.61
N VAL A 218 -21.39 -16.00 16.64
CA VAL A 218 -20.26 -16.92 16.57
C VAL A 218 -19.30 -16.75 17.76
N GLU A 219 -18.88 -17.88 18.34
CA GLU A 219 -17.88 -17.95 19.42
C GLU A 219 -16.74 -18.93 19.09
N GLN A 220 -16.99 -19.93 18.24
CA GLN A 220 -16.00 -20.94 17.87
C GLN A 220 -16.36 -21.70 16.58
N VAL A 221 -15.35 -22.32 15.97
CA VAL A 221 -15.44 -23.26 14.86
C VAL A 221 -14.99 -24.64 15.33
N GLU A 222 -15.80 -25.66 15.09
CA GLU A 222 -15.52 -27.06 15.40
C GLU A 222 -15.10 -27.81 14.13
N LEU A 223 -14.00 -28.54 14.21
CA LEU A 223 -13.52 -29.41 13.13
C LEU A 223 -14.03 -30.85 13.32
N ALA A 224 -14.07 -31.61 12.24
CA ALA A 224 -14.54 -33.00 12.24
C ALA A 224 -13.69 -33.95 13.10
N ASP A 225 -12.46 -33.57 13.44
CA ASP A 225 -11.58 -34.32 14.36
C ASP A 225 -11.81 -33.96 15.84
N GLY A 226 -12.79 -33.10 16.14
CA GLY A 226 -13.12 -32.63 17.48
C GLY A 226 -12.33 -31.40 17.95
N THR A 227 -11.41 -30.87 17.12
CA THR A 227 -10.69 -29.64 17.45
C THR A 227 -11.63 -28.45 17.48
N ILE A 228 -11.56 -27.65 18.56
CA ILE A 228 -12.35 -26.42 18.72
C ILE A 228 -11.44 -25.20 18.61
N ILE A 229 -11.81 -24.27 17.74
CA ILE A 229 -11.04 -23.05 17.45
C ILE A 229 -11.90 -21.84 17.81
N PRO A 230 -11.54 -21.06 18.86
CA PRO A 230 -12.29 -19.87 19.23
C PRO A 230 -12.26 -18.81 18.13
N ALA A 231 -13.42 -18.20 17.83
CA ALA A 231 -13.57 -17.20 16.78
C ALA A 231 -14.74 -16.27 17.09
N THR A 232 -14.49 -14.96 17.05
CA THR A 232 -15.54 -13.93 17.14
C THR A 232 -15.96 -13.43 15.76
N LEU A 233 -15.23 -13.82 14.72
CA LEU A 233 -15.48 -13.58 13.31
C LEU A 233 -15.11 -14.83 12.53
N VAL A 234 -15.99 -15.28 11.64
CA VAL A 234 -15.72 -16.35 10.68
C VAL A 234 -15.92 -15.79 9.29
N VAL A 235 -14.94 -15.93 8.41
CA VAL A 235 -15.06 -15.54 7.00
C VAL A 235 -15.06 -16.78 6.13
N MET A 236 -16.15 -16.99 5.37
CA MET A 236 -16.23 -18.07 4.39
C MET A 236 -15.72 -17.62 3.03
N ALA A 237 -14.56 -18.14 2.63
CA ALA A 237 -13.88 -17.86 1.37
C ALA A 237 -13.60 -19.16 0.59
N VAL A 238 -14.61 -20.00 0.43
CA VAL A 238 -14.51 -21.36 -0.14
C VAL A 238 -14.95 -21.48 -1.60
N GLY A 239 -14.96 -20.36 -2.32
CA GLY A 239 -15.29 -20.29 -3.74
C GLY A 239 -16.57 -19.51 -4.03
N ILE A 240 -16.92 -19.44 -5.31
CA ILE A 240 -18.04 -18.68 -5.84
C ILE A 240 -18.90 -19.55 -6.77
N ARG A 241 -20.14 -19.15 -6.97
CA ARG A 241 -21.08 -19.77 -7.93
C ARG A 241 -21.66 -18.73 -8.88
N PRO A 242 -21.71 -18.99 -10.20
CA PRO A 242 -22.36 -18.09 -11.16
C PRO A 242 -23.79 -17.70 -10.73
N ASN A 243 -24.10 -16.41 -10.78
CA ASN A 243 -25.40 -15.89 -10.37
C ASN A 243 -26.41 -15.96 -11.54
N ALA A 244 -26.89 -17.17 -11.82
CA ALA A 244 -27.75 -17.46 -12.97
C ALA A 244 -29.24 -17.64 -12.63
N ALA A 245 -29.66 -17.38 -11.37
CA ALA A 245 -31.02 -17.65 -10.91
C ALA A 245 -32.09 -16.87 -11.71
N LEU A 246 -31.86 -15.58 -11.95
CA LEU A 246 -32.75 -14.71 -12.72
C LEU A 246 -32.92 -15.22 -14.17
N ALA A 247 -31.81 -15.60 -14.81
CA ALA A 247 -31.84 -16.13 -16.17
C ALA A 247 -32.61 -17.45 -16.26
N LYS A 248 -32.41 -18.35 -15.29
CA LYS A 248 -33.15 -19.61 -15.19
C LYS A 248 -34.66 -19.38 -15.05
N GLN A 249 -35.08 -18.44 -14.21
CA GLN A 249 -36.49 -18.07 -14.03
C GLN A 249 -37.10 -17.50 -15.31
N ALA A 250 -36.30 -16.76 -16.09
CA ALA A 250 -36.70 -16.23 -17.40
C ALA A 250 -36.69 -17.28 -18.54
N GLY A 251 -36.40 -18.55 -18.25
CA GLY A 251 -36.33 -19.61 -19.27
C GLY A 251 -35.12 -19.50 -20.21
N ILE A 252 -34.06 -18.81 -19.78
CA ILE A 252 -32.76 -18.80 -20.46
C ILE A 252 -31.99 -20.05 -20.04
N ALA A 253 -31.24 -20.65 -20.97
CA ALA A 253 -30.49 -21.87 -20.71
C ALA A 253 -29.40 -21.64 -19.63
N VAL A 254 -29.39 -22.50 -18.61
CA VAL A 254 -28.46 -22.44 -17.49
C VAL A 254 -27.94 -23.85 -17.17
N SER A 255 -26.63 -23.96 -16.99
CA SER A 255 -25.92 -25.18 -16.58
C SER A 255 -25.13 -24.88 -15.30
N ARG A 256 -23.81 -24.72 -15.37
CA ARG A 256 -22.95 -24.16 -14.31
C ARG A 256 -23.16 -22.64 -14.19
N GLY A 257 -23.36 -21.98 -15.32
CA GLY A 257 -23.71 -20.57 -15.46
C GLY A 257 -24.74 -20.36 -16.58
N ILE A 258 -24.95 -19.12 -16.99
CA ILE A 258 -25.81 -18.76 -18.13
C ILE A 258 -25.11 -19.22 -19.41
N VAL A 259 -25.71 -20.17 -20.12
CA VAL A 259 -25.10 -20.77 -21.31
C VAL A 259 -25.13 -19.75 -22.46
N VAL A 260 -23.95 -19.43 -22.99
CA VAL A 260 -23.79 -18.52 -24.12
C VAL A 260 -22.89 -19.11 -25.21
N ASP A 261 -23.07 -18.64 -26.45
CA ASP A 261 -22.19 -18.92 -27.58
C ASP A 261 -20.86 -18.14 -27.49
N GLY A 262 -19.95 -18.34 -28.44
CA GLY A 262 -18.70 -17.59 -28.51
C GLY A 262 -18.89 -16.07 -28.68
N GLY A 263 -20.04 -15.61 -29.15
CA GLY A 263 -20.40 -14.19 -29.25
C GLY A 263 -21.06 -13.64 -27.98
N MET A 264 -21.06 -14.40 -26.88
CA MET A 264 -21.71 -14.07 -25.60
C MET A 264 -23.25 -14.03 -25.66
N ARG A 265 -23.89 -14.60 -26.70
CA ARG A 265 -25.35 -14.66 -26.85
C ARG A 265 -25.91 -15.90 -26.19
N SER A 266 -27.04 -15.74 -25.49
CA SER A 266 -27.79 -16.86 -24.92
C SER A 266 -28.64 -17.60 -25.98
N ASN A 267 -29.49 -18.52 -25.56
CA ASN A 267 -30.51 -19.13 -26.42
C ASN A 267 -31.61 -18.15 -26.87
N ASP A 268 -31.59 -16.91 -26.38
CA ASP A 268 -32.36 -15.78 -26.92
C ASP A 268 -31.40 -14.81 -27.66
N PRO A 269 -31.62 -14.53 -28.96
CA PRO A 269 -30.71 -13.71 -29.77
C PRO A 269 -30.63 -12.24 -29.34
N ASN A 270 -31.54 -11.79 -28.45
CA ASN A 270 -31.53 -10.44 -27.91
C ASN A 270 -30.95 -10.36 -26.49
N ILE A 271 -30.53 -11.49 -25.91
CA ILE A 271 -30.01 -11.55 -24.55
C ILE A 271 -28.60 -12.12 -24.55
N TYR A 272 -27.68 -11.33 -24.02
CA TYR A 272 -26.28 -11.64 -23.85
C TYR A 272 -25.98 -11.89 -22.37
N ALA A 273 -24.92 -12.64 -22.08
CA ALA A 273 -24.37 -12.71 -20.73
C ALA A 273 -22.84 -12.70 -20.76
N LEU A 274 -22.24 -11.99 -19.81
CA LEU A 274 -20.78 -11.92 -19.68
C LEU A 274 -20.33 -11.79 -18.22
N GLY A 275 -19.04 -12.01 -17.97
CA GLY A 275 -18.52 -12.03 -16.60
C GLY A 275 -18.68 -13.40 -15.97
N GLU A 276 -18.57 -13.47 -14.64
CA GLU A 276 -18.59 -14.74 -13.90
C GLU A 276 -19.94 -15.48 -13.95
N CYS A 277 -21.02 -14.82 -14.37
CA CYS A 277 -22.32 -15.47 -14.56
C CYS A 277 -22.39 -16.29 -15.85
N ALA A 278 -21.51 -16.04 -16.82
CA ALA A 278 -21.56 -16.66 -18.14
C ALA A 278 -20.79 -17.99 -18.19
N GLU A 279 -21.36 -18.94 -18.93
CA GLU A 279 -20.76 -20.23 -19.27
C GLU A 279 -20.58 -20.33 -20.78
N VAL A 280 -19.34 -20.51 -21.22
CA VAL A 280 -18.98 -20.68 -22.63
C VAL A 280 -18.42 -22.08 -22.79
N ASN A 281 -18.98 -22.89 -23.69
CA ASN A 281 -18.57 -24.28 -23.96
C ASN A 281 -18.30 -25.14 -22.68
N GLY A 282 -19.17 -25.02 -21.66
CA GLY A 282 -19.07 -25.79 -20.42
C GLY A 282 -18.09 -25.24 -19.36
N GLN A 283 -17.45 -24.09 -19.63
CA GLN A 283 -16.48 -23.46 -18.74
C GLN A 283 -16.99 -22.13 -18.19
N VAL A 284 -16.64 -21.86 -16.93
CA VAL A 284 -16.93 -20.61 -16.20
C VAL A 284 -15.64 -20.05 -15.62
N TYR A 285 -15.57 -18.74 -15.45
CA TYR A 285 -14.36 -18.04 -15.03
C TYR A 285 -14.58 -17.24 -13.76
N GLY A 286 -13.57 -17.24 -12.88
CA GLY A 286 -13.48 -16.39 -11.68
C GLY A 286 -12.23 -15.51 -11.69
N LEU A 287 -11.76 -15.13 -12.88
CA LEU A 287 -10.54 -14.35 -13.10
C LEU A 287 -10.85 -13.20 -14.05
N VAL A 288 -10.30 -12.02 -13.80
CA VAL A 288 -10.68 -10.78 -14.51
C VAL A 288 -10.27 -10.76 -15.98
N ALA A 289 -9.10 -11.29 -16.36
CA ALA A 289 -8.65 -11.23 -17.75
C ALA A 289 -9.61 -11.94 -18.73
N PRO A 290 -10.11 -13.16 -18.46
CA PRO A 290 -11.18 -13.77 -19.25
C PRO A 290 -12.44 -12.92 -19.32
N LEU A 291 -12.85 -12.27 -18.22
CA LEU A 291 -14.06 -11.43 -18.21
C LEU A 291 -13.91 -10.18 -19.07
N TYR A 292 -12.71 -9.59 -19.13
CA TYR A 292 -12.42 -8.45 -20.00
C TYR A 292 -12.39 -8.85 -21.47
N GLU A 293 -11.93 -10.06 -21.80
CA GLU A 293 -12.04 -10.56 -23.17
C GLU A 293 -13.50 -10.86 -23.56
N MET A 294 -14.30 -11.43 -22.65
CA MET A 294 -15.75 -11.54 -22.84
C MET A 294 -16.40 -10.17 -23.07
N ALA A 295 -15.98 -9.15 -22.32
CA ALA A 295 -16.47 -7.79 -22.46
C ALA A 295 -16.12 -7.16 -23.82
N ARG A 296 -14.90 -7.38 -24.32
CA ARG A 296 -14.47 -6.95 -25.66
C ARG A 296 -15.31 -7.62 -26.75
N VAL A 297 -15.51 -8.94 -26.66
CA VAL A 297 -16.31 -9.71 -27.63
C VAL A 297 -17.78 -9.29 -27.61
N ALA A 298 -18.39 -9.17 -26.43
CA ALA A 298 -19.77 -8.71 -26.30
C ALA A 298 -19.97 -7.30 -26.88
N ALA A 299 -19.03 -6.38 -26.62
CA ALA A 299 -19.06 -5.04 -27.19
C ALA A 299 -18.99 -5.07 -28.73
N SER A 300 -18.09 -5.88 -29.31
CA SER A 300 -17.97 -6.02 -30.77
C SER A 300 -19.21 -6.64 -31.42
N GLN A 301 -19.80 -7.65 -30.79
CA GLN A 301 -21.06 -8.25 -31.24
C GLN A 301 -22.21 -7.24 -31.18
N LEU A 302 -22.34 -6.48 -30.09
CA LEU A 302 -23.33 -5.42 -29.95
C LEU A 302 -23.09 -4.25 -30.92
N ALA A 303 -21.83 -4.01 -31.33
CA ALA A 303 -21.47 -3.05 -32.37
C ALA A 303 -21.75 -3.56 -33.80
N GLY A 304 -22.12 -4.82 -33.99
CA GLY A 304 -22.48 -5.42 -35.27
C GLY A 304 -21.38 -6.26 -35.93
N ASN A 305 -20.25 -6.51 -35.25
CA ASN A 305 -19.21 -7.40 -35.73
C ASN A 305 -19.48 -8.84 -35.26
N GLU A 306 -20.21 -9.60 -36.07
CA GLU A 306 -20.58 -10.98 -35.76
C GLU A 306 -19.41 -11.98 -35.79
N ALA A 307 -18.26 -11.61 -36.35
CA ALA A 307 -17.08 -12.47 -36.41
C ALA A 307 -16.30 -12.52 -35.09
N ALA A 308 -16.56 -11.61 -34.15
CA ALA A 308 -15.88 -11.60 -32.86
C ALA A 308 -16.34 -12.79 -31.99
N ALA A 309 -15.42 -13.66 -31.61
CA ALA A 309 -15.72 -14.80 -30.76
C ALA A 309 -14.72 -14.93 -29.61
N PHE A 310 -15.24 -15.24 -28.42
CA PHE A 310 -14.47 -15.58 -27.24
C PHE A 310 -13.83 -16.95 -27.42
N VAL A 311 -12.54 -17.03 -27.13
CA VAL A 311 -11.78 -18.27 -27.13
C VAL A 311 -11.20 -18.48 -25.74
N HIS A 312 -11.30 -19.70 -25.23
CA HIS A 312 -10.74 -20.04 -23.93
C HIS A 312 -9.23 -19.75 -23.90
N MET A 313 -8.80 -19.07 -22.85
CA MET A 313 -7.40 -18.70 -22.65
C MET A 313 -6.95 -18.99 -21.22
N ASP A 314 -5.75 -19.54 -21.09
CA ASP A 314 -5.11 -19.69 -19.78
C ASP A 314 -4.67 -18.32 -19.27
N THR A 315 -5.00 -18.05 -18.02
CA THR A 315 -4.69 -16.78 -17.38
C THR A 315 -3.70 -16.98 -16.26
N PRO A 316 -2.60 -16.19 -16.22
CA PRO A 316 -1.68 -16.22 -15.10
C PRO A 316 -2.38 -15.84 -13.80
N THR A 317 -2.12 -16.60 -12.74
CA THR A 317 -2.62 -16.29 -11.40
C THR A 317 -1.51 -15.74 -10.53
N LYS A 318 -1.85 -14.68 -9.77
CA LYS A 318 -0.98 -14.04 -8.78
C LYS A 318 -1.77 -13.80 -7.49
N LEU A 319 -1.08 -13.88 -6.35
CA LEU A 319 -1.65 -13.57 -5.03
C LEU A 319 -1.38 -12.11 -4.66
N LYS A 320 -2.38 -11.41 -4.08
CA LYS A 320 -2.28 -9.99 -3.72
C LYS A 320 -2.02 -9.80 -2.24
N VAL A 321 -1.01 -10.51 -1.73
CA VAL A 321 -0.53 -10.37 -0.35
C VAL A 321 0.87 -9.76 -0.40
N THR A 322 1.03 -8.58 0.19
CA THR A 322 2.28 -7.81 0.15
C THR A 322 3.49 -8.65 0.63
N GLY A 323 4.51 -8.72 -0.23
CA GLY A 323 5.74 -9.48 0.01
C GLY A 323 5.62 -10.99 -0.19
N ILE A 324 4.53 -11.49 -0.76
CA ILE A 324 4.43 -12.87 -1.24
C ILE A 324 4.33 -12.82 -2.77
N GLU A 325 5.39 -13.24 -3.44
CA GLU A 325 5.41 -13.32 -4.90
C GLU A 325 5.18 -14.76 -5.35
N LEU A 326 4.11 -14.96 -6.12
CA LEU A 326 3.85 -16.22 -6.81
C LEU A 326 3.25 -15.96 -8.18
N PHE A 327 3.51 -16.89 -9.10
CA PHE A 327 2.98 -16.90 -10.45
C PHE A 327 2.67 -18.33 -10.83
N SER A 328 1.46 -18.59 -11.32
CA SER A 328 1.15 -19.87 -11.94
C SER A 328 0.33 -19.73 -13.21
N LEU A 329 0.56 -20.65 -14.14
CA LEU A 329 -0.04 -20.62 -15.46
C LEU A 329 -0.08 -22.02 -16.06
N GLY A 330 -1.16 -22.30 -16.79
CA GLY A 330 -1.26 -23.47 -17.65
C GLY A 330 -1.46 -24.76 -16.86
N ASP A 331 -1.07 -25.86 -17.48
CA ASP A 331 -1.28 -27.20 -16.94
C ASP A 331 0.00 -27.73 -16.29
N PHE A 332 -0.03 -27.89 -14.98
CA PHE A 332 1.06 -28.39 -14.15
C PHE A 332 0.66 -29.63 -13.34
N ALA A 333 -0.43 -30.30 -13.72
CA ALA A 333 -0.80 -31.60 -13.18
C ALA A 333 0.23 -32.67 -13.56
N GLU A 334 0.36 -33.70 -12.73
CA GLU A 334 1.21 -34.86 -12.99
C GLU A 334 0.65 -35.69 -14.16
N GLY A 335 1.54 -36.24 -14.99
CA GLY A 335 1.19 -37.09 -16.12
C GLY A 335 2.42 -37.79 -16.69
N GLU A 336 2.25 -39.01 -17.22
CA GLU A 336 3.35 -39.82 -17.78
C GLU A 336 3.96 -39.20 -19.05
N ASP A 337 3.20 -38.36 -19.75
CA ASP A 337 3.58 -37.69 -20.99
C ASP A 337 4.25 -36.32 -20.76
N ARG A 338 4.74 -36.07 -19.54
CA ARG A 338 5.25 -34.77 -19.12
C ARG A 338 6.67 -34.87 -18.62
N GLN A 339 7.44 -33.84 -18.91
CA GLN A 339 8.78 -33.64 -18.37
C GLN A 339 8.79 -32.37 -17.54
N GLU A 340 9.69 -32.28 -16.56
CA GLU A 340 9.79 -31.09 -15.72
C GLU A 340 11.23 -30.59 -15.58
N ILE A 341 11.35 -29.28 -15.46
CA ILE A 341 12.57 -28.60 -15.03
C ILE A 341 12.26 -27.87 -13.74
N VAL A 342 12.99 -28.20 -12.68
CA VAL A 342 12.75 -27.69 -11.33
C VAL A 342 14.00 -27.03 -10.78
N LEU A 343 13.87 -25.80 -10.31
CA LEU A 343 14.86 -25.11 -9.49
C LEU A 343 14.25 -24.83 -8.13
N ARG A 344 14.95 -25.23 -7.07
CA ARG A 344 14.51 -25.04 -5.69
C ARG A 344 15.66 -24.56 -4.82
N ASP A 345 15.53 -23.34 -4.33
CA ASP A 345 16.34 -22.78 -3.24
C ASP A 345 15.44 -22.43 -2.06
N ALA A 346 15.31 -23.38 -1.14
CA ALA A 346 14.43 -23.23 0.01
C ALA A 346 14.93 -22.19 1.04
N ALA A 347 16.23 -21.86 1.04
CA ALA A 347 16.81 -20.87 1.95
C ALA A 347 16.56 -19.45 1.44
N ALA A 348 16.69 -19.24 0.12
CA ALA A 348 16.31 -17.99 -0.54
C ALA A 348 14.78 -17.83 -0.71
N GLY A 349 14.01 -18.90 -0.51
CA GLY A 349 12.56 -18.90 -0.71
C GLY A 349 12.17 -18.89 -2.19
N VAL A 350 13.02 -19.43 -3.06
CA VAL A 350 12.84 -19.46 -4.52
C VAL A 350 12.43 -20.86 -4.97
N TYR A 351 11.38 -20.93 -5.77
CA TYR A 351 10.94 -22.15 -6.44
C TYR A 351 10.49 -21.83 -7.87
N LYS A 352 11.01 -22.57 -8.84
CA LYS A 352 10.61 -22.48 -10.25
C LYS A 352 10.38 -23.89 -10.77
N ARG A 353 9.20 -24.14 -11.34
CA ARG A 353 8.86 -25.39 -12.02
C ARG A 353 8.26 -25.08 -13.38
N LEU A 354 8.86 -25.67 -14.42
CA LEU A 354 8.37 -25.64 -15.78
C LEU A 354 7.92 -27.05 -16.15
N VAL A 355 6.69 -27.19 -16.61
CA VAL A 355 6.12 -28.46 -17.07
C VAL A 355 6.09 -28.45 -18.59
N LEU A 356 6.63 -29.51 -19.18
CA LEU A 356 6.91 -29.62 -20.60
C LEU A 356 6.20 -30.83 -21.20
N ARG A 357 5.77 -30.69 -22.46
CA ARG A 357 5.33 -31.79 -23.33
C ARG A 357 5.90 -31.53 -24.72
N ASP A 358 6.53 -32.54 -25.32
CA ASP A 358 7.16 -32.44 -26.66
C ASP A 358 8.06 -31.19 -26.81
N ASP A 359 8.96 -30.96 -25.84
CA ASP A 359 9.85 -29.79 -25.75
C ASP A 359 9.13 -28.44 -25.86
N ARG A 360 7.90 -28.35 -25.31
CA ARG A 360 7.12 -27.11 -25.21
C ARG A 360 6.61 -26.91 -23.80
N ILE A 361 6.61 -25.66 -23.32
CA ILE A 361 6.06 -25.31 -22.01
C ILE A 361 4.53 -25.42 -22.05
N ILE A 362 3.97 -26.27 -21.19
CA ILE A 362 2.52 -26.40 -20.98
C ILE A 362 2.07 -25.83 -19.63
N GLY A 363 2.98 -25.73 -18.66
CA GLY A 363 2.70 -25.19 -17.33
C GLY A 363 3.90 -24.53 -16.67
N THR A 364 3.62 -23.61 -15.75
CA THR A 364 4.64 -22.85 -15.01
C THR A 364 4.15 -22.56 -13.60
N VAL A 365 4.99 -22.83 -12.60
CA VAL A 365 4.79 -22.47 -11.19
C VAL A 365 6.05 -21.78 -10.68
N LEU A 366 5.95 -20.52 -10.29
CA LEU A 366 7.04 -19.72 -9.72
C LEU A 366 6.65 -19.20 -8.35
N TYR A 367 7.60 -19.19 -7.42
CA TYR A 367 7.47 -18.64 -6.09
C TYR A 367 8.76 -17.91 -5.70
N GLY A 368 8.63 -16.75 -5.06
CA GLY A 368 9.74 -15.88 -4.70
C GLY A 368 10.23 -15.06 -5.89
N GLU A 369 10.87 -15.70 -6.87
CA GLU A 369 11.32 -15.06 -8.11
C GLU A 369 10.32 -15.28 -9.25
N THR A 370 9.48 -14.29 -9.52
CA THR A 370 8.39 -14.41 -10.51
C THR A 370 8.60 -13.60 -11.80
N ALA A 371 9.72 -12.89 -11.92
CA ALA A 371 9.98 -11.93 -13.00
C ALA A 371 9.90 -12.57 -14.41
N ASP A 372 10.36 -13.80 -14.56
CA ASP A 372 10.37 -14.54 -15.85
C ASP A 372 9.00 -15.11 -16.23
N GLY A 373 7.98 -15.04 -15.37
CA GLY A 373 6.67 -15.66 -15.62
C GLY A 373 5.99 -15.19 -16.90
N ALA A 374 6.14 -13.92 -17.25
CA ALA A 374 5.60 -13.37 -18.50
C ALA A 374 6.30 -13.95 -19.74
N TRP A 375 7.60 -14.19 -19.65
CA TRP A 375 8.38 -14.79 -20.74
C TRP A 375 8.01 -16.25 -20.95
N PHE A 376 7.88 -17.04 -19.87
CA PHE A 376 7.39 -18.42 -19.98
C PHE A 376 5.97 -18.50 -20.55
N ASN A 377 5.09 -17.54 -20.21
CA ASN A 377 3.76 -17.44 -20.82
C ASN A 377 3.83 -17.20 -22.33
N ASP A 378 4.72 -16.32 -22.78
CA ASP A 378 4.91 -16.03 -24.20
C ASP A 378 5.39 -17.27 -24.98
N LEU A 379 6.39 -17.99 -24.45
CA LEU A 379 6.87 -19.26 -25.03
C LEU A 379 5.74 -20.30 -25.14
N LYS A 380 4.91 -20.41 -24.09
CA LYS A 380 3.74 -21.29 -24.09
C LYS A 380 2.71 -20.87 -25.14
N LYS A 381 2.36 -19.58 -25.23
CA LYS A 381 1.41 -19.07 -26.23
C LYS A 381 1.88 -19.32 -27.66
N LYS A 382 3.19 -19.17 -27.90
CA LYS A 382 3.83 -19.40 -29.21
C LYS A 382 4.12 -20.86 -29.52
N GLN A 383 3.91 -21.78 -28.56
CA GLN A 383 4.25 -23.20 -28.69
C GLN A 383 5.71 -23.40 -29.13
N THR A 384 6.61 -22.58 -28.58
CA THR A 384 8.03 -22.55 -28.94
C THR A 384 8.71 -23.85 -28.50
N ASP A 385 9.48 -24.44 -29.42
CA ASP A 385 10.38 -25.56 -29.14
C ASP A 385 11.56 -25.06 -28.29
N ILE A 386 11.71 -25.60 -27.08
CA ILE A 386 12.73 -25.18 -26.11
C ILE A 386 13.98 -26.07 -26.12
N SER A 387 14.08 -27.04 -27.03
CA SER A 387 15.16 -28.04 -27.05
C SER A 387 16.57 -27.43 -27.03
N GLN A 388 16.80 -26.35 -27.80
CA GLN A 388 18.11 -25.68 -27.89
C GLN A 388 18.51 -24.90 -26.63
N MET A 389 17.53 -24.57 -25.79
CA MET A 389 17.66 -23.61 -24.70
C MET A 389 17.36 -24.26 -23.33
N ARG A 390 17.11 -25.58 -23.35
CA ARG A 390 16.59 -26.37 -22.24
C ARG A 390 17.47 -26.32 -20.98
N ASP A 391 18.78 -26.40 -21.15
CA ASP A 391 19.74 -26.47 -20.03
C ASP A 391 19.80 -25.17 -19.21
N THR A 392 19.48 -24.03 -19.83
CA THR A 392 19.51 -22.72 -19.17
C THR A 392 18.13 -22.11 -18.98
N LEU A 393 17.08 -22.71 -19.54
CA LEU A 393 15.69 -22.21 -19.54
C LEU A 393 15.20 -21.78 -18.16
N ILE A 394 15.51 -22.56 -17.12
CA ILE A 394 15.04 -22.34 -15.74
C ILE A 394 15.63 -21.09 -15.08
N PHE A 395 16.77 -20.60 -15.57
CA PHE A 395 17.43 -19.39 -15.06
C PHE A 395 16.85 -18.11 -15.67
N GLY A 396 15.94 -18.24 -16.65
CA GLY A 396 15.21 -17.11 -17.22
C GLY A 396 15.78 -16.61 -18.55
N GLN A 397 15.14 -15.55 -19.05
CA GLN A 397 15.38 -15.04 -20.41
C GLN A 397 16.81 -14.57 -20.62
N SER A 398 17.46 -14.03 -19.58
CA SER A 398 18.82 -13.49 -19.65
C SER A 398 19.90 -14.54 -19.91
N TYR A 399 19.59 -15.83 -19.78
CA TYR A 399 20.55 -16.94 -19.91
C TYR A 399 20.46 -17.68 -21.26
N GLN A 400 19.66 -17.20 -22.21
CA GLN A 400 19.43 -17.89 -23.49
C GLN A 400 20.43 -17.55 -24.61
N GLY A 401 21.56 -16.90 -24.30
CA GLY A 401 22.63 -16.67 -25.28
C GLY A 401 22.19 -15.75 -26.43
N GLY A 402 22.12 -14.46 -26.14
CA GLY A 402 22.01 -13.38 -27.12
C GLY A 402 22.60 -12.13 -26.47
N ALA A 403 22.96 -11.11 -27.26
CA ALA A 403 23.16 -9.79 -26.65
C ALA A 403 21.94 -9.53 -25.77
N SER A 404 22.14 -9.18 -24.50
CA SER A 404 21.02 -8.77 -23.65
C SER A 404 20.27 -7.75 -24.49
N LEU A 405 19.06 -8.09 -24.96
CA LEU A 405 18.24 -7.10 -25.63
C LEU A 405 18.19 -5.97 -24.63
N ASP A 406 18.62 -4.78 -25.07
CA ASP A 406 18.46 -3.58 -24.28
C ASP A 406 17.06 -3.66 -23.65
N PRO A 407 16.94 -3.61 -22.31
CA PRO A 407 15.64 -3.75 -21.66
C PRO A 407 14.58 -2.80 -22.24
N MET A 408 15.00 -1.72 -22.91
CA MET A 408 14.17 -0.86 -23.76
C MET A 408 13.81 -1.49 -25.11
N ALA A 409 14.76 -2.06 -25.85
CA ALA A 409 14.51 -2.73 -27.14
C ALA A 409 13.54 -3.92 -27.01
N ALA A 410 13.60 -4.70 -25.93
CA ALA A 410 12.66 -5.79 -25.68
C ALA A 410 11.22 -5.29 -25.50
N VAL A 411 11.02 -4.16 -24.82
CA VAL A 411 9.70 -3.53 -24.62
C VAL A 411 9.22 -2.86 -25.92
N ALA A 412 10.15 -2.29 -26.70
CA ALA A 412 9.85 -1.70 -28.01
C ALA A 412 9.33 -2.75 -29.00
N ALA A 413 9.88 -3.97 -28.96
CA ALA A 413 9.52 -5.06 -29.86
C ALA A 413 8.18 -5.75 -29.55
N LEU A 414 7.54 -5.45 -28.40
CA LEU A 414 6.21 -5.99 -28.08
C LEU A 414 5.16 -5.49 -29.10
N PRO A 415 4.24 -6.35 -29.56
CA PRO A 415 3.12 -5.89 -30.41
C PRO A 415 2.15 -5.01 -29.59
N ASP A 416 1.34 -4.19 -30.28
CA ASP A 416 0.44 -3.23 -29.61
C ASP A 416 -0.66 -3.90 -28.77
N ASP A 417 -1.05 -5.12 -29.12
CA ASP A 417 -1.98 -5.95 -28.35
C ASP A 417 -1.31 -6.69 -27.18
N ALA A 418 0.02 -6.59 -27.01
CA ALA A 418 0.72 -7.22 -25.91
C ALA A 418 0.26 -6.66 -24.56
N GLU A 419 -0.17 -7.56 -23.68
CA GLU A 419 -0.60 -7.21 -22.33
C GLU A 419 0.58 -6.72 -21.48
N ILE A 420 0.45 -5.49 -20.95
CA ILE A 420 1.45 -4.86 -20.07
C ILE A 420 0.98 -4.91 -18.62
N CYS A 421 -0.28 -4.59 -18.38
CA CYS A 421 -0.88 -4.58 -17.05
C CYS A 421 -1.93 -5.69 -16.93
N GLY A 422 -1.53 -6.87 -16.44
CA GLY A 422 -2.44 -8.03 -16.37
C GLY A 422 -3.58 -7.89 -15.35
N CYS A 423 -3.43 -7.09 -14.29
CA CYS A 423 -4.53 -6.85 -13.34
C CYS A 423 -5.64 -5.97 -13.92
N ASN A 424 -5.29 -5.06 -14.85
CA ASN A 424 -6.26 -4.16 -15.50
C ASN A 424 -6.51 -4.50 -16.97
N GLY A 425 -5.88 -5.56 -17.50
CA GLY A 425 -5.97 -5.97 -18.91
C GLY A 425 -5.54 -4.87 -19.89
N ILE A 426 -4.52 -4.07 -19.55
CA ILE A 426 -4.08 -2.95 -20.40
C ILE A 426 -2.92 -3.39 -21.29
N CYS A 427 -3.09 -3.26 -22.60
CA CYS A 427 -2.08 -3.55 -23.61
C CYS A 427 -1.14 -2.36 -23.89
N LYS A 428 -0.03 -2.64 -24.57
CA LYS A 428 0.97 -1.65 -24.99
C LYS A 428 0.33 -0.50 -25.77
N GLY A 429 -0.47 -0.81 -26.80
CA GLY A 429 -1.08 0.17 -27.70
C GLY A 429 -2.00 1.15 -26.98
N LYS A 430 -2.72 0.69 -25.93
CA LYS A 430 -3.57 1.57 -25.10
C LYS A 430 -2.72 2.54 -24.27
N ILE A 431 -1.55 2.11 -23.78
CA ILE A 431 -0.63 2.97 -23.03
C ILE A 431 0.02 3.99 -23.95
N THR A 432 0.67 3.52 -25.03
CA THR A 432 1.38 4.40 -25.98
C THR A 432 0.41 5.34 -26.71
N GLY A 433 -0.78 4.85 -27.07
CA GLY A 433 -1.86 5.64 -27.64
C GLY A 433 -2.37 6.72 -26.69
N ALA A 434 -2.61 6.39 -25.42
CA ALA A 434 -3.03 7.39 -24.42
C ALA A 434 -1.95 8.45 -24.16
N ILE A 435 -0.69 8.03 -24.06
CA ILE A 435 0.46 8.93 -23.93
C ILE A 435 0.49 9.93 -25.09
N THR A 436 0.31 9.45 -26.32
CA THR A 436 0.38 10.28 -27.54
C THR A 436 -0.84 11.18 -27.67
N ALA A 437 -2.05 10.63 -27.54
CA ALA A 437 -3.31 11.36 -27.74
C ALA A 437 -3.57 12.43 -26.68
N LYS A 438 -3.13 12.20 -25.44
CA LYS A 438 -3.37 13.10 -24.29
C LYS A 438 -2.11 13.86 -23.85
N GLY A 439 -0.98 13.66 -24.53
CA GLY A 439 0.30 14.31 -24.19
C GLY A 439 0.79 13.98 -22.77
N LEU A 440 0.60 12.75 -22.30
CA LEU A 440 0.92 12.35 -20.92
C LEU A 440 2.44 12.26 -20.75
N THR A 441 3.00 12.96 -19.76
CA THR A 441 4.46 13.01 -19.54
C THR A 441 4.92 12.39 -18.22
N SER A 442 4.00 12.04 -17.31
CA SER A 442 4.33 11.41 -16.03
C SER A 442 3.68 10.03 -15.83
N LEU A 443 4.30 9.19 -15.00
CA LEU A 443 3.76 7.87 -14.65
C LEU A 443 2.40 7.99 -13.96
N ASP A 444 2.20 9.02 -13.13
CA ASP A 444 0.92 9.25 -12.46
C ASP A 444 -0.18 9.65 -13.44
N ASP A 445 0.15 10.39 -14.50
CA ASP A 445 -0.80 10.67 -15.59
C ASP A 445 -1.19 9.39 -16.34
N VAL A 446 -0.22 8.51 -16.64
CA VAL A 446 -0.50 7.23 -17.28
C VAL A 446 -1.37 6.36 -16.37
N ARG A 447 -1.11 6.32 -15.07
CA ARG A 447 -1.96 5.62 -14.08
C ARG A 447 -3.38 6.19 -14.06
N ALA A 448 -3.52 7.52 -14.04
CA ALA A 448 -4.82 8.17 -14.00
C ALA A 448 -5.67 7.87 -15.25
N HIS A 449 -5.04 7.87 -16.43
CA HIS A 449 -5.76 7.77 -17.71
C HIS A 449 -5.88 6.35 -18.28
N THR A 450 -4.95 5.45 -17.93
CA THR A 450 -4.94 4.07 -18.47
C THR A 450 -5.23 3.02 -17.40
N LYS A 451 -5.09 3.37 -16.12
CA LYS A 451 -5.08 2.45 -14.96
C LYS A 451 -3.92 1.45 -14.95
N ALA A 452 -3.02 1.46 -15.95
CA ALA A 452 -1.79 0.68 -15.88
C ALA A 452 -0.94 1.11 -14.67
N SER A 453 -0.32 0.17 -13.96
CA SER A 453 0.47 0.40 -12.73
C SER A 453 -0.33 0.86 -11.49
N ALA A 454 -1.65 1.12 -11.61
CA ALA A 454 -2.45 1.68 -10.51
C ALA A 454 -2.96 0.65 -9.47
N SER A 455 -3.11 -0.63 -9.83
CA SER A 455 -3.68 -1.66 -8.96
C SER A 455 -2.62 -2.46 -8.19
N CYS A 456 -1.94 -3.43 -8.83
CA CYS A 456 -0.91 -4.25 -8.15
C CYS A 456 0.53 -3.73 -8.28
N GLY A 457 0.76 -2.69 -9.10
CA GLY A 457 2.08 -2.10 -9.31
C GLY A 457 3.12 -2.96 -10.06
N SER A 458 2.87 -4.26 -10.32
CA SER A 458 3.88 -5.17 -10.89
C SER A 458 4.35 -4.79 -12.30
N CYS A 459 3.54 -4.05 -13.06
CA CYS A 459 3.88 -3.60 -14.41
C CYS A 459 4.53 -2.20 -14.44
N THR A 460 4.81 -1.58 -13.29
CA THR A 460 5.32 -0.20 -13.22
C THR A 460 6.57 0.00 -14.07
N GLY A 461 7.58 -0.86 -13.92
CA GLY A 461 8.82 -0.75 -14.70
C GLY A 461 8.61 -0.93 -16.21
N LEU A 462 7.61 -1.69 -16.65
CA LEU A 462 7.26 -1.81 -18.08
C LEU A 462 6.56 -0.53 -18.59
N VAL A 463 5.68 0.07 -17.79
CA VAL A 463 5.01 1.33 -18.12
C VAL A 463 6.03 2.46 -18.24
N GLU A 464 6.97 2.57 -17.28
CA GLU A 464 8.05 3.57 -17.32
C GLU A 464 8.93 3.42 -18.57
N LYS A 465 9.26 2.18 -18.96
CA LYS A 465 9.98 1.91 -20.22
C LYS A 465 9.17 2.29 -21.45
N LEU A 466 7.86 2.01 -21.49
CA LEU A 466 6.98 2.43 -22.59
C LEU A 466 6.89 3.94 -22.69
N MET A 467 6.86 4.66 -21.57
CA MET A 467 6.92 6.11 -21.56
C MET A 467 8.25 6.61 -22.15
N ALA A 468 9.37 6.06 -21.70
CA ALA A 468 10.69 6.38 -22.26
C ALA A 468 10.76 6.15 -23.78
N LEU A 469 10.15 5.06 -24.28
CA LEU A 469 10.11 4.74 -25.71
C LEU A 469 9.16 5.65 -26.50
N THR A 470 8.01 6.02 -25.94
CA THR A 470 6.95 6.72 -26.68
C THR A 470 7.24 8.21 -26.81
N ILE A 471 7.77 8.82 -25.75
CA ILE A 471 7.97 10.27 -25.69
C ILE A 471 9.44 10.68 -25.50
N GLY A 472 10.38 9.73 -25.50
CA GLY A 472 11.82 9.97 -25.47
C GLY A 472 12.22 10.86 -24.31
N ASP A 473 13.02 11.89 -24.59
CA ASP A 473 13.50 12.87 -23.61
C ASP A 473 12.39 13.67 -22.91
N LYS A 474 11.14 13.65 -23.42
CA LYS A 474 9.99 14.26 -22.74
C LYS A 474 9.52 13.39 -21.56
N TYR A 475 9.74 12.08 -21.60
CA TYR A 475 9.67 11.27 -20.40
C TYR A 475 10.98 11.46 -19.66
N ASN A 476 11.00 12.47 -18.80
CA ASN A 476 12.11 12.70 -17.93
C ASN A 476 11.76 12.13 -16.56
N PRO A 477 12.23 10.92 -16.20
CA PRO A 477 12.10 10.41 -14.82
C PRO A 477 12.88 11.27 -13.81
N ALA A 478 13.77 12.15 -14.30
CA ALA A 478 14.41 13.22 -13.56
C ALA A 478 13.74 14.60 -13.78
N ALA A 479 12.56 14.66 -14.40
CA ALA A 479 11.75 15.88 -14.45
C ALA A 479 11.54 16.33 -13.03
N VAL A 480 11.56 17.64 -12.82
CA VAL A 480 11.32 18.23 -11.51
C VAL A 480 9.93 17.79 -11.06
N GLN A 481 9.89 16.77 -10.20
CA GLN A 481 8.66 16.29 -9.62
C GLN A 481 8.10 17.44 -8.79
N SER A 482 6.91 17.92 -9.17
CA SER A 482 6.27 18.98 -8.41
C SER A 482 6.05 18.52 -6.97
N MET A 483 6.14 19.47 -6.05
CA MET A 483 5.97 19.19 -4.62
C MET A 483 4.61 18.54 -4.33
N CYS A 484 3.57 18.97 -5.05
CA CYS A 484 2.21 18.43 -5.03
C CYS A 484 1.41 19.02 -6.20
N GLY A 485 0.13 18.66 -6.34
CA GLY A 485 -0.76 19.23 -7.37
C GLY A 485 -1.11 20.71 -7.22
N CYS A 486 -0.68 21.38 -6.13
CA CYS A 486 -0.93 22.81 -5.92
C CYS A 486 0.09 23.73 -6.63
N THR A 487 1.15 23.18 -7.21
CA THR A 487 2.23 23.93 -7.88
C THR A 487 2.85 23.09 -8.99
N THR A 488 3.44 23.73 -9.98
CA THR A 488 4.29 23.08 -10.99
C THR A 488 5.74 22.94 -10.53
N LEU A 489 6.13 23.64 -9.45
CA LEU A 489 7.50 23.71 -8.96
C LEU A 489 7.85 22.51 -8.07
N GLY A 490 9.08 22.02 -8.20
CA GLY A 490 9.62 21.01 -7.31
C GLY A 490 10.18 21.59 -6.00
N HIS A 491 10.49 20.70 -5.07
CA HIS A 491 11.03 21.10 -3.75
C HIS A 491 12.28 21.99 -3.84
N ASP A 492 13.25 21.62 -4.68
CA ASP A 492 14.54 22.33 -4.76
C ASP A 492 14.37 23.74 -5.32
N GLU A 493 13.47 23.91 -6.30
CA GLU A 493 13.15 25.19 -6.89
C GLU A 493 12.41 26.11 -5.92
N VAL A 494 11.41 25.58 -5.22
CA VAL A 494 10.67 26.34 -4.21
C VAL A 494 11.61 26.86 -3.12
N ARG A 495 12.52 26.02 -2.61
CA ARG A 495 13.52 26.44 -1.61
C ARG A 495 14.44 27.54 -2.14
N ARG A 496 14.93 27.38 -3.37
CA ARG A 496 15.77 28.38 -4.02
C ARG A 496 15.03 29.73 -4.15
N LEU A 497 13.76 29.69 -4.56
CA LEU A 497 12.96 30.90 -4.76
C LEU A 497 12.55 31.58 -3.45
N ILE A 498 12.29 30.81 -2.38
CA ILE A 498 12.09 31.36 -1.03
C ILE A 498 13.25 32.27 -0.64
N LYS A 499 14.50 31.82 -0.82
CA LYS A 499 15.70 32.62 -0.54
C LYS A 499 15.86 33.76 -1.52
N ALA A 500 15.82 33.47 -2.83
CA ALA A 500 16.11 34.44 -3.88
C ALA A 500 15.15 35.64 -3.87
N LYS A 501 13.88 35.41 -3.50
CA LYS A 501 12.84 36.44 -3.42
C LYS A 501 12.58 36.92 -1.98
N SER A 502 13.35 36.46 -0.99
CA SER A 502 13.18 36.81 0.42
C SER A 502 11.76 36.61 0.95
N LEU A 503 11.14 35.47 0.60
CA LEU A 503 9.75 35.15 0.97
C LEU A 503 9.70 34.57 2.39
N LYS A 504 9.00 35.26 3.29
CA LYS A 504 9.06 35.00 4.74
C LYS A 504 7.76 34.47 5.35
N THR A 505 6.72 34.24 4.57
CA THR A 505 5.45 33.66 5.06
C THR A 505 4.87 32.67 4.06
N ILE A 506 4.11 31.68 4.52
CA ILE A 506 3.43 30.71 3.63
C ILE A 506 2.55 31.42 2.60
N PRO A 507 1.71 32.41 2.96
CA PRO A 507 0.91 33.15 1.98
C PRO A 507 1.76 33.89 0.95
N ALA A 508 2.87 34.52 1.34
CA ALA A 508 3.77 35.20 0.40
C ALA A 508 4.39 34.20 -0.59
N VAL A 509 4.80 33.01 -0.12
CA VAL A 509 5.32 31.96 -1.00
C VAL A 509 4.25 31.48 -1.96
N MET A 510 3.05 31.19 -1.48
CA MET A 510 1.96 30.71 -2.32
C MET A 510 1.53 31.76 -3.36
N GLN A 511 1.44 33.03 -2.97
CA GLN A 511 1.05 34.11 -3.88
C GLN A 511 2.12 34.36 -4.95
N GLU A 512 3.37 34.53 -4.53
CA GLU A 512 4.48 34.89 -5.44
C GLU A 512 4.86 33.73 -6.37
N LEU A 513 4.71 32.49 -5.91
CA LEU A 513 5.03 31.28 -6.70
C LEU A 513 3.79 30.65 -7.34
N GLU A 514 2.70 31.42 -7.44
CA GLU A 514 1.48 31.08 -8.18
C GLU A 514 0.87 29.71 -7.80
N TRP A 515 0.74 29.45 -6.50
CA TRP A 515 0.03 28.27 -6.00
C TRP A 515 -1.42 28.27 -6.50
N THR A 516 -1.86 27.14 -7.05
CA THR A 516 -3.22 27.00 -7.61
C THR A 516 -4.31 26.91 -6.53
N THR A 517 -3.93 26.77 -5.26
CA THR A 517 -4.85 26.68 -4.12
C THR A 517 -4.48 27.72 -3.06
N SER A 518 -5.49 28.41 -2.53
CA SER A 518 -5.29 29.50 -1.56
C SER A 518 -4.78 29.04 -0.19
N CYS A 519 -5.01 27.78 0.18
CA CYS A 519 -4.64 27.24 1.50
C CYS A 519 -3.54 26.18 1.46
N GLY A 520 -3.09 25.79 0.25
CA GLY A 520 -2.28 24.60 0.02
C GLY A 520 -3.00 23.29 0.36
N CYS A 521 -2.25 22.19 0.34
CA CYS A 521 -2.72 20.87 0.74
C CYS A 521 -1.85 20.26 1.85
N ALA A 522 -2.24 19.08 2.34
CA ALA A 522 -1.50 18.33 3.37
C ALA A 522 -0.05 17.94 2.97
N LYS A 523 0.34 18.08 1.69
CA LYS A 523 1.71 17.83 1.22
C LYS A 523 2.57 19.10 1.25
N CYS A 524 2.13 20.18 0.61
CA CYS A 524 2.95 21.39 0.49
C CYS A 524 2.94 22.22 1.77
N ARG A 525 1.84 22.28 2.51
CA ARG A 525 1.73 23.19 3.65
C ARG A 525 2.76 22.88 4.77
N PRO A 526 2.95 21.61 5.19
CA PRO A 526 4.01 21.27 6.13
C PRO A 526 5.42 21.48 5.57
N ALA A 527 5.61 21.26 4.27
CA ALA A 527 6.90 21.45 3.61
C ALA A 527 7.31 22.93 3.57
N LEU A 528 6.38 23.82 3.20
CA LEU A 528 6.59 25.26 3.20
C LEU A 528 6.88 25.78 4.61
N ASN A 529 6.12 25.31 5.62
CA ASN A 529 6.38 25.64 7.02
C ASN A 529 7.82 25.28 7.41
N TYR A 530 8.26 24.05 7.13
CA TYR A 530 9.62 23.61 7.43
C TYR A 530 10.69 24.44 6.69
N TYR A 531 10.48 24.75 5.40
CA TYR A 531 11.45 25.54 4.63
C TYR A 531 11.63 26.95 5.18
N LEU A 532 10.53 27.60 5.56
CA LEU A 532 10.57 28.92 6.18
C LEU A 532 11.21 28.87 7.57
N VAL A 533 10.89 27.87 8.41
CA VAL A 533 11.57 27.67 9.72
C VAL A 533 13.08 27.44 9.54
N CYS A 534 13.49 26.74 8.49
CA CYS A 534 14.89 26.46 8.22
C CYS A 534 15.65 27.69 7.71
N ASP A 535 15.04 28.47 6.83
CA ASP A 535 15.72 29.55 6.10
C ASP A 535 15.58 30.92 6.79
N TRP A 536 14.54 31.13 7.60
CA TRP A 536 14.25 32.37 8.35
C TRP A 536 13.96 32.12 9.84
N PRO A 537 14.86 31.47 10.60
CA PRO A 537 14.58 31.03 11.97
C PRO A 537 14.31 32.16 12.97
N ASP A 538 14.71 33.40 12.67
CA ASP A 538 14.53 34.60 13.49
C ASP A 538 13.35 35.49 13.03
N GLU A 539 12.89 35.32 11.78
CA GLU A 539 11.85 36.17 11.18
C GLU A 539 10.53 35.44 10.91
N TYR A 540 10.56 34.12 10.71
CA TYR A 540 9.36 33.32 10.46
C TYR A 540 8.79 32.72 11.75
N ALA A 541 7.52 32.99 12.01
CA ALA A 541 6.77 32.33 13.07
C ALA A 541 6.27 30.96 12.58
N ASP A 542 6.73 29.88 13.22
CA ASP A 542 6.33 28.49 12.92
C ASP A 542 4.80 28.31 12.97
N ASP A 543 4.21 27.88 11.86
CA ASP A 543 2.78 27.59 11.76
C ASP A 543 2.49 26.17 12.26
N TYR A 544 2.17 26.05 13.55
CA TYR A 544 1.82 24.78 14.17
C TYR A 544 0.58 24.09 13.57
N GLN A 545 -0.32 24.82 12.90
CA GLN A 545 -1.46 24.21 12.18
C GLN A 545 -1.00 23.49 10.91
N SER A 546 0.15 23.90 10.35
CA SER A 546 0.78 23.24 9.21
C SER A 546 1.55 21.97 9.61
N ARG A 547 1.69 21.66 10.90
CA ARG A 547 2.37 20.46 11.38
C ARG A 547 1.39 19.30 11.55
N PHE A 548 1.91 18.07 11.43
CA PHE A 548 1.12 16.88 11.75
C PHE A 548 0.67 16.89 13.21
N ILE A 549 -0.44 16.23 13.52
CA ILE A 549 -1.03 16.19 14.87
C ILE A 549 0.01 15.90 15.97
N ASN A 550 0.92 14.95 15.72
CA ASN A 550 1.94 14.56 16.69
C ASN A 550 2.95 15.66 17.03
N GLU A 551 3.17 16.55 16.08
CA GLU A 551 4.07 17.70 16.20
C GLU A 551 3.33 18.91 16.75
N ARG A 552 2.05 19.08 16.39
CA ARG A 552 1.17 20.14 16.90
C ARG A 552 0.92 20.04 18.40
N VAL A 553 0.62 18.83 18.87
CA VAL A 553 0.27 18.58 20.28
C VAL A 553 1.40 17.97 21.09
N HIS A 554 2.62 17.87 20.54
CA HIS A 554 3.82 17.35 21.24
C HIS A 554 3.65 15.99 21.94
N ALA A 555 2.74 15.16 21.43
CA ALA A 555 2.40 13.82 21.89
C ALA A 555 1.93 12.97 20.70
N ASN A 556 2.11 11.65 20.75
CA ASN A 556 1.80 10.80 19.60
C ASN A 556 0.40 10.20 19.69
N ILE A 557 -0.45 10.49 18.70
CA ILE A 557 -1.78 9.91 18.62
C ILE A 557 -1.71 8.39 18.41
N GLN A 558 -2.54 7.66 19.14
CA GLN A 558 -2.65 6.20 19.13
C GLN A 558 -3.91 5.77 18.37
N LYS A 559 -4.02 4.47 18.07
CA LYS A 559 -5.14 3.92 17.27
C LYS A 559 -6.52 4.13 17.90
N ASP A 560 -6.59 4.25 19.22
CA ASP A 560 -7.81 4.49 20.00
C ASP A 560 -8.12 5.97 20.21
N GLY A 561 -7.35 6.87 19.59
CA GLY A 561 -7.49 8.33 19.75
C GLY A 561 -6.81 8.90 21.00
N THR A 562 -6.25 8.06 21.89
CA THR A 562 -5.41 8.51 23.00
C THR A 562 -4.02 8.93 22.51
N TYR A 563 -3.17 9.39 23.41
CA TYR A 563 -1.83 9.88 23.12
C TYR A 563 -0.76 9.14 23.91
N SER A 564 0.47 9.18 23.39
CA SER A 564 1.65 8.79 24.15
C SER A 564 2.62 9.94 24.37
N VAL A 565 3.23 9.94 25.55
CA VAL A 565 4.16 10.96 26.04
C VAL A 565 5.48 10.28 26.40
N VAL A 566 6.56 10.80 25.81
CA VAL A 566 7.93 10.31 26.02
C VAL A 566 8.76 11.48 26.53
N PRO A 567 9.15 11.53 27.81
CA PRO A 567 10.08 12.54 28.31
C PRO A 567 11.48 12.37 27.70
N ARG A 568 12.22 13.46 27.67
CA ARG A 568 13.63 13.44 27.26
C ARG A 568 14.46 12.81 28.39
N MET A 569 15.19 11.74 28.08
CA MET A 569 16.20 11.13 28.95
C MET A 569 17.54 11.25 28.22
N TRP A 570 18.37 12.20 28.63
CA TRP A 570 19.57 12.59 27.89
C TRP A 570 20.55 11.41 27.79
N GLY A 571 20.90 11.01 26.57
CA GLY A 571 21.77 9.85 26.32
C GLY A 571 21.20 8.51 26.82
N GLY A 572 19.92 8.45 27.19
CA GLY A 572 19.29 7.30 27.84
C GLY A 572 19.58 7.14 29.33
N VAL A 573 20.11 8.19 29.99
CA VAL A 573 20.44 8.19 31.42
C VAL A 573 19.24 8.68 32.24
N THR A 574 19.04 8.09 33.42
CA THR A 574 18.03 8.52 34.39
C THR A 574 18.44 8.20 35.82
N ASN A 575 17.64 8.60 36.81
CA ASN A 575 17.88 8.37 38.23
C ASN A 575 16.59 7.95 38.96
N ALA A 576 16.71 7.58 40.24
CA ALA A 576 15.59 7.09 41.02
C ALA A 576 14.46 8.13 41.22
N ALA A 577 14.78 9.42 41.29
CA ALA A 577 13.77 10.47 41.46
C ALA A 577 12.96 10.67 40.17
N GLU A 578 13.64 10.71 39.02
CA GLU A 578 13.02 10.74 37.70
C GLU A 578 12.12 9.53 37.43
N LEU A 579 12.59 8.33 37.77
CA LEU A 579 11.80 7.10 37.64
C LEU A 579 10.57 7.09 38.55
N ARG A 580 10.70 7.59 39.78
CA ARG A 580 9.55 7.77 40.69
C ARG A 580 8.55 8.76 40.12
N ALA A 581 9.00 9.91 39.60
CA ALA A 581 8.11 10.88 38.99
C ALA A 581 7.33 10.31 37.79
N ILE A 582 7.98 9.49 36.96
CA ILE A 582 7.27 8.77 35.88
C ILE A 582 6.22 7.81 36.46
N ALA A 583 6.57 7.04 37.50
CA ALA A 583 5.63 6.13 38.15
C ALA A 583 4.44 6.88 38.78
N ASP A 584 4.70 7.99 39.47
CA ASP A 584 3.67 8.83 40.10
C ASP A 584 2.71 9.41 39.05
N VAL A 585 3.22 9.84 37.89
CA VAL A 585 2.40 10.29 36.75
C VAL A 585 1.58 9.14 36.17
N VAL A 586 2.16 7.95 36.03
CA VAL A 586 1.45 6.78 35.53
C VAL A 586 0.28 6.41 36.43
N ASP A 587 0.50 6.39 37.74
CA ASP A 587 -0.55 6.09 38.73
C ASP A 587 -1.60 7.19 38.79
N LYS A 588 -1.20 8.48 38.77
CA LYS A 588 -2.12 9.62 38.87
C LYS A 588 -3.10 9.73 37.71
N PHE A 589 -2.68 9.37 36.50
CA PHE A 589 -3.49 9.49 35.28
C PHE A 589 -3.99 8.13 34.75
N ASP A 590 -3.89 7.07 35.55
CA ASP A 590 -4.29 5.70 35.18
C ASP A 590 -3.73 5.27 33.82
N ILE A 591 -2.45 5.56 33.57
CA ILE A 591 -1.82 5.30 32.26
C ILE A 591 -1.64 3.78 32.07
N PRO A 592 -2.31 3.14 31.09
CA PRO A 592 -2.44 1.69 31.03
C PRO A 592 -1.16 0.96 30.61
N MET A 593 -0.20 1.63 29.96
CA MET A 593 1.02 1.00 29.49
C MET A 593 2.23 1.92 29.56
N VAL A 594 3.33 1.38 30.10
CA VAL A 594 4.65 2.00 30.12
C VAL A 594 5.63 1.09 29.36
N LYS A 595 6.35 1.65 28.39
CA LYS A 595 7.21 0.88 27.48
C LYS A 595 8.59 1.50 27.29
N VAL A 596 9.64 0.68 27.33
CA VAL A 596 10.98 1.11 26.96
C VAL A 596 11.12 1.14 25.43
N THR A 597 11.56 2.28 24.91
CA THR A 597 11.75 2.52 23.47
C THR A 597 13.15 2.12 23.02
N GLY A 598 13.30 1.82 21.72
CA GLY A 598 14.61 1.52 21.12
C GLY A 598 15.60 2.71 21.13
N GLY A 599 15.19 3.90 21.59
CA GLY A 599 16.04 5.07 21.80
C GLY A 599 16.42 5.28 23.27
N GLN A 600 16.34 4.24 24.11
CA GLN A 600 16.65 4.28 25.55
C GLN A 600 15.80 5.29 26.33
N ARG A 601 14.48 5.31 26.07
CA ARG A 601 13.53 6.19 26.77
C ARG A 601 12.28 5.45 27.19
N ILE A 602 11.53 6.03 28.12
CA ILE A 602 10.26 5.49 28.61
C ILE A 602 9.09 6.17 27.90
N ASP A 603 8.17 5.39 27.35
CA ASP A 603 6.95 5.82 26.65
C ASP A 603 5.72 5.47 27.49
N MET A 604 4.89 6.46 27.76
CA MET A 604 3.64 6.33 28.51
C MET A 604 2.48 6.41 27.51
N LEU A 605 1.74 5.31 27.33
CA LEU A 605 0.71 5.17 26.30
C LEU A 605 -0.69 5.09 26.91
N GLY A 606 -1.65 5.79 26.31
CA GLY A 606 -3.06 5.77 26.73
C GLY A 606 -3.56 7.06 27.38
N ILE A 607 -2.81 8.16 27.23
CA ILE A 607 -3.14 9.45 27.87
C ILE A 607 -4.23 10.15 27.06
N ARG A 608 -5.32 10.58 27.69
CA ARG A 608 -6.37 11.35 27.02
C ARG A 608 -5.84 12.73 26.61
N LYS A 609 -6.41 13.31 25.55
CA LYS A 609 -5.91 14.58 24.98
C LYS A 609 -5.97 15.72 26.00
N GLU A 610 -7.04 15.76 26.77
CA GLU A 610 -7.32 16.75 27.81
C GLU A 610 -6.38 16.65 29.01
N ASP A 611 -5.79 15.48 29.26
CA ASP A 611 -4.87 15.24 30.38
C ASP A 611 -3.43 15.62 30.02
N LEU A 612 -3.10 15.79 28.73
CA LEU A 612 -1.75 16.08 28.25
C LEU A 612 -1.08 17.27 28.97
N PRO A 613 -1.72 18.45 29.13
CA PRO A 613 -1.08 19.57 29.83
C PRO A 613 -0.77 19.26 31.30
N ALA A 614 -1.61 18.47 31.98
CA ALA A 614 -1.39 18.12 33.38
C ALA A 614 -0.25 17.09 33.52
N VAL A 615 -0.20 16.10 32.61
CA VAL A 615 0.93 15.16 32.53
C VAL A 615 2.25 15.88 32.29
N TRP A 616 2.29 16.83 31.35
CA TRP A 616 3.49 17.63 31.09
C TRP A 616 3.89 18.51 32.26
N ALA A 617 2.94 19.08 32.99
CA ALA A 617 3.21 19.88 34.17
C ALA A 617 3.89 19.05 35.28
N ASP A 618 3.40 17.85 35.55
CA ASP A 618 3.96 16.97 36.57
C ASP A 618 5.35 16.44 36.17
N LEU A 619 5.54 16.04 34.90
CA LEU A 619 6.85 15.64 34.39
C LEU A 619 7.85 16.81 34.40
N GLY A 620 7.38 18.02 34.09
CA GLY A 620 8.19 19.24 34.11
C GLY A 620 8.68 19.60 35.52
N GLN A 621 7.87 19.37 36.56
CA GLN A 621 8.30 19.56 37.96
C GLN A 621 9.46 18.64 38.36
N ALA A 622 9.53 17.45 37.76
CA ALA A 622 10.63 16.52 37.93
C ALA A 622 11.87 16.83 37.06
N GLY A 623 11.82 17.91 36.27
CA GLY A 623 12.92 18.36 35.41
C GLY A 623 12.92 17.76 34.00
N PHE A 624 11.87 17.03 33.61
CA PHE A 624 11.76 16.54 32.24
C PHE A 624 11.35 17.65 31.27
N VAL A 625 11.89 17.56 30.06
CA VAL A 625 11.45 18.34 28.90
C VAL A 625 10.88 17.43 27.83
N SER A 626 10.22 18.00 26.82
CA SER A 626 9.67 17.21 25.73
C SER A 626 10.70 16.35 25.02
N GLY A 627 10.41 15.04 24.95
CA GLY A 627 11.23 14.09 24.20
C GLY A 627 11.15 14.26 22.69
N HIS A 628 10.22 15.08 22.15
CA HIS A 628 10.00 15.24 20.71
C HIS A 628 9.99 13.90 19.95
N ALA A 629 9.46 12.83 20.58
CA ALA A 629 9.69 11.46 20.12
C ALA A 629 9.17 11.17 18.70
N TYR A 630 8.26 12.02 18.22
CA TYR A 630 7.62 11.91 16.91
C TYR A 630 7.84 13.10 15.98
N ALA A 631 8.68 14.06 16.39
CA ALA A 631 9.06 15.21 15.56
C ALA A 631 9.77 14.81 14.26
N LYS A 632 9.66 15.66 13.23
CA LYS A 632 10.64 15.73 12.13
C LYS A 632 11.83 16.57 12.62
N GLY A 633 12.61 15.99 13.50
CA GLY A 633 13.70 16.64 14.22
C GLY A 633 14.59 15.59 14.87
N LEU A 634 15.49 16.04 15.75
CA LEU A 634 16.26 15.14 16.59
C LEU A 634 15.35 14.42 17.60
N ARG A 635 15.27 13.09 17.47
CA ARG A 635 14.43 12.27 18.35
C ARG A 635 15.19 11.68 19.53
N THR A 636 16.42 11.23 19.33
CA THR A 636 17.20 10.51 20.35
C THR A 636 18.66 10.44 19.95
N VAL A 637 19.54 10.43 20.95
CA VAL A 637 20.93 10.00 20.84
C VAL A 637 21.11 8.77 21.73
N LYS A 638 21.20 7.58 21.12
CA LYS A 638 21.40 6.31 21.85
C LYS A 638 22.87 6.15 22.22
N THR A 639 23.18 5.78 23.45
CA THR A 639 24.56 5.59 23.91
C THR A 639 24.77 4.16 24.41
N CYS A 640 26.02 3.70 24.45
CA CYS A 640 26.39 2.62 25.36
C CYS A 640 27.08 3.21 26.59
N VAL A 641 27.32 2.38 27.60
CA VAL A 641 27.88 2.82 28.89
C VAL A 641 29.33 3.32 28.84
N GLY A 642 29.98 3.28 27.67
CA GLY A 642 31.30 3.88 27.44
C GLY A 642 32.44 3.32 28.31
N SER A 643 33.55 4.06 28.35
CA SER A 643 34.71 3.79 29.22
C SER A 643 34.40 3.92 30.71
N ASP A 644 33.30 4.58 31.07
CA ASP A 644 32.88 4.74 32.48
C ASP A 644 32.57 3.40 33.16
N TRP A 645 32.06 2.43 32.40
CA TRP A 645 31.61 1.14 32.95
C TRP A 645 32.02 -0.08 32.13
N CYS A 646 32.13 0.03 30.81
CA CYS A 646 32.41 -1.12 29.95
C CYS A 646 33.91 -1.40 29.92
N ARG A 647 34.31 -2.64 30.22
CA ARG A 647 35.72 -3.08 30.08
C ARG A 647 36.34 -2.93 28.68
N PHE A 648 35.50 -2.72 27.65
CA PHE A 648 35.92 -2.54 26.27
C PHE A 648 35.71 -1.10 25.78
N GLY A 649 35.19 -0.20 26.61
CA GLY A 649 34.99 1.19 26.24
C GLY A 649 36.33 1.87 26.04
N THR A 650 36.56 2.42 24.85
CA THR A 650 37.78 3.16 24.51
C THR A 650 37.63 4.63 24.92
N GLN A 651 36.43 5.21 24.79
CA GLN A 651 36.15 6.59 25.18
C GLN A 651 34.75 6.74 25.83
N ASP A 652 34.48 7.94 26.38
CA ASP A 652 33.19 8.27 27.00
C ASP A 652 32.10 8.50 25.94
N SER A 653 31.36 7.44 25.63
CA SER A 653 30.19 7.57 24.74
C SER A 653 28.97 8.17 25.40
N THR A 654 28.83 8.06 26.72
CA THR A 654 27.63 8.50 27.44
C THR A 654 27.63 10.01 27.52
N GLY A 655 28.71 10.61 28.04
CA GLY A 655 28.89 12.05 28.13
C GLY A 655 28.85 12.71 26.76
N PHE A 656 29.56 12.14 25.77
CA PHE A 656 29.52 12.69 24.41
C PHE A 656 28.12 12.63 23.78
N GLY A 657 27.40 11.52 23.95
CA GLY A 657 26.02 11.41 23.46
C GLY A 657 25.06 12.39 24.12
N VAL A 658 25.17 12.59 25.44
CA VAL A 658 24.41 13.62 26.18
C VAL A 658 24.72 15.01 25.65
N ARG A 659 26.00 15.29 25.39
CA ARG A 659 26.46 16.58 24.86
C ARG A 659 25.86 16.87 23.47
N ILE A 660 25.90 15.89 22.56
CA ILE A 660 25.24 16.01 21.24
C ILE A 660 23.74 16.26 21.41
N GLU A 661 23.06 15.47 22.25
CA GLU A 661 21.61 15.59 22.42
C GLU A 661 21.21 16.97 22.97
N LYS A 662 21.91 17.47 24.00
CA LYS A 662 21.68 18.81 24.57
C LYS A 662 22.04 19.93 23.59
N PHE A 663 23.01 19.73 22.72
CA PHE A 663 23.36 20.74 21.73
C PHE A 663 22.31 20.85 20.62
N MET A 664 21.66 19.74 20.28
CA MET A 664 20.83 19.63 19.07
C MET A 664 19.34 19.37 19.34
N TRP A 665 18.90 19.22 20.59
CA TRP A 665 17.47 19.09 20.89
C TRP A 665 16.69 20.31 20.40
N GLY A 666 15.40 20.15 20.13
CA GLY A 666 14.55 21.20 19.55
C GLY A 666 14.80 21.44 18.05
N SER A 667 15.91 20.96 17.48
CA SER A 667 16.19 21.18 16.06
C SER A 667 15.20 20.46 15.12
N TRP A 668 14.59 21.24 14.23
CA TRP A 668 13.76 20.74 13.14
C TRP A 668 14.62 20.33 11.94
N THR A 669 14.31 19.17 11.37
CA THR A 669 15.00 18.58 10.21
C THR A 669 13.99 18.11 9.17
N PRO A 670 14.39 17.84 7.91
CA PRO A 670 13.43 17.50 6.85
C PRO A 670 12.63 16.24 7.19
N ALA A 671 13.25 15.27 7.84
CA ALA A 671 12.60 14.08 8.41
C ALA A 671 13.08 13.82 9.84
N LYS A 672 12.69 12.69 10.45
CA LYS A 672 13.21 12.29 11.76
C LYS A 672 14.71 11.98 11.71
N VAL A 673 15.46 12.44 12.70
CA VAL A 673 16.89 12.12 12.90
C VAL A 673 17.07 11.40 14.22
N LYS A 674 17.75 10.25 14.16
CA LYS A 674 18.21 9.47 15.31
C LYS A 674 19.72 9.38 15.23
N MET A 675 20.39 9.57 16.36
CA MET A 675 21.83 9.43 16.45
C MET A 675 22.23 8.35 17.45
N ALA A 676 23.48 7.92 17.39
CA ALA A 676 24.04 7.10 18.45
C ALA A 676 25.55 7.28 18.60
N VAL A 677 26.05 7.07 19.82
CA VAL A 677 27.46 7.08 20.16
C VAL A 677 27.81 5.75 20.81
N SER A 678 28.70 5.00 20.17
CA SER A 678 29.25 3.74 20.67
C SER A 678 30.67 3.97 21.16
N GLY A 679 30.94 3.69 22.43
CA GLY A 679 32.25 3.89 23.05
C GLY A 679 33.34 2.92 22.60
N CYS A 680 33.07 2.01 21.65
CA CYS A 680 34.08 1.15 21.01
C CYS A 680 33.53 0.50 19.71
N PRO A 681 34.38 -0.14 18.88
CA PRO A 681 33.97 -0.82 17.64
C PRO A 681 32.94 -1.94 17.77
N ARG A 682 32.67 -2.44 19.00
CA ARG A 682 31.61 -3.43 19.24
C ARG A 682 30.20 -2.86 19.02
N ASN A 683 30.08 -1.55 18.96
CA ASN A 683 28.89 -0.86 18.45
C ASN A 683 27.57 -1.18 19.19
N CYS A 684 27.60 -1.29 20.51
CA CYS A 684 26.40 -1.63 21.31
C CYS A 684 25.27 -0.57 21.21
N ALA A 685 25.58 0.67 20.83
CA ALA A 685 24.58 1.70 20.59
C ALA A 685 23.95 1.64 19.18
N GLU A 686 24.42 0.71 18.32
CA GLU A 686 23.99 0.53 16.93
C GLU A 686 24.21 1.79 16.07
N ALA A 687 25.34 2.47 16.26
CA ALA A 687 25.74 3.68 15.53
C ALA A 687 25.72 3.49 14.01
N THR A 688 26.10 2.31 13.53
CA THR A 688 26.17 1.98 12.10
C THR A 688 24.82 1.81 11.38
N CYS A 689 23.68 2.02 12.05
CA CYS A 689 22.36 2.02 11.41
C CYS A 689 21.51 3.25 11.80
N LYS A 690 22.12 4.25 12.43
CA LYS A 690 21.47 5.53 12.76
C LYS A 690 21.63 6.54 11.62
N ASP A 691 20.83 7.60 11.65
CA ASP A 691 20.92 8.66 10.66
C ASP A 691 22.31 9.33 10.73
N VAL A 692 22.86 9.49 11.95
CA VAL A 692 24.27 9.81 12.23
C VAL A 692 24.76 8.92 13.39
N GLY A 693 25.94 8.32 13.25
CA GLY A 693 26.54 7.46 14.26
C GLY A 693 27.97 7.90 14.60
N VAL A 694 28.42 7.59 15.81
CA VAL A 694 29.82 7.75 16.21
C VAL A 694 30.32 6.44 16.80
N ILE A 695 31.48 5.98 16.34
CA ILE A 695 32.21 4.86 16.93
C ILE A 695 33.52 5.40 17.47
N CYS A 696 33.67 5.36 18.79
CA CYS A 696 34.92 5.72 19.44
C CYS A 696 35.97 4.63 19.20
N VAL A 697 37.18 5.05 18.89
CA VAL A 697 38.39 4.23 18.76
C VAL A 697 39.53 4.89 19.52
N ASP A 698 40.62 4.18 19.77
CA ASP A 698 41.76 4.74 20.54
C ASP A 698 42.37 5.97 19.86
N SER A 699 42.25 6.08 18.53
CA SER A 699 42.76 7.18 17.73
C SER A 699 41.80 8.36 17.55
N GLY A 700 40.56 8.28 18.07
CA GLY A 700 39.56 9.34 17.94
C GLY A 700 38.11 8.85 17.74
N TYR A 701 37.35 9.63 16.98
CA TYR A 701 35.90 9.48 16.79
C TYR A 701 35.60 9.24 15.31
N GLU A 702 35.23 8.01 14.96
CA GLU A 702 34.81 7.68 13.60
C GLU A 702 33.34 8.06 13.42
N ILE A 703 33.08 9.01 12.53
CA ILE A 703 31.74 9.54 12.26
C ILE A 703 31.12 8.76 11.10
N HIS A 704 29.90 8.30 11.31
CA HIS A 704 29.08 7.53 10.39
C HIS A 704 27.82 8.31 10.05
N PHE A 705 27.26 8.15 8.85
CA PHE A 705 26.01 8.79 8.47
C PHE A 705 25.24 7.99 7.42
N ALA A 706 24.04 8.46 7.07
CA ALA A 706 23.20 7.85 6.03
C ALA A 706 22.68 6.43 6.36
N GLY A 707 22.58 6.07 7.64
CA GLY A 707 21.98 4.81 8.07
C GLY A 707 20.46 4.89 8.25
N ALA A 708 19.82 3.72 8.34
CA ALA A 708 18.41 3.59 8.71
C ALA A 708 18.09 2.23 9.34
N ALA A 709 17.26 2.26 10.39
CA ALA A 709 16.69 1.07 11.02
C ALA A 709 15.16 1.23 11.16
N GLY A 710 14.42 0.91 10.08
CA GLY A 710 12.97 1.00 9.99
C GLY A 710 12.40 0.16 8.84
N LEU A 711 11.51 0.74 8.02
CA LEU A 711 11.00 0.10 6.79
C LEU A 711 12.13 -0.34 5.86
N ASP A 712 13.13 0.53 5.71
CA ASP A 712 14.41 0.20 5.06
C ASP A 712 15.45 -0.04 6.15
N ILE A 713 16.21 -1.12 6.03
CA ILE A 713 17.43 -1.38 6.81
C ILE A 713 18.63 -0.97 5.95
N LYS A 714 19.39 0.02 6.40
CA LYS A 714 20.57 0.55 5.71
C LYS A 714 21.71 0.75 6.70
N GLY A 715 22.87 0.16 6.37
CA GLY A 715 24.13 0.49 7.02
C GLY A 715 24.54 1.93 6.71
N THR A 716 25.31 2.53 7.61
CA THR A 716 25.91 3.85 7.42
C THR A 716 27.10 3.81 6.47
N GLU A 717 27.42 4.98 5.92
CA GLU A 717 28.71 5.28 5.30
C GLU A 717 29.63 5.97 6.31
N VAL A 718 30.93 5.68 6.24
CA VAL A 718 31.93 6.38 7.06
C VAL A 718 32.12 7.79 6.48
N LEU A 719 31.86 8.82 7.27
CA LEU A 719 32.13 10.22 6.91
C LEU A 719 33.64 10.49 7.02
N GLY A 720 34.23 10.16 8.17
CA GLY A 720 35.66 10.36 8.45
C GLY A 720 36.00 10.13 9.94
N LEU A 721 37.29 10.22 10.26
CA LEU A 721 37.82 10.10 11.63
C LEU A 721 38.36 11.45 12.09
N VAL A 722 37.95 11.89 13.28
CA VAL A 722 38.44 13.13 13.92
C VAL A 722 39.03 12.83 15.29
N LYS A 723 39.87 13.71 15.83
CA LYS A 723 40.68 13.41 17.03
C LYS A 723 39.94 13.70 18.32
N THR A 724 39.12 14.74 18.35
CA THR A 724 38.51 15.26 19.59
C THR A 724 36.97 15.24 19.52
N GLU A 725 36.32 15.26 20.67
CA GLU A 725 34.87 15.42 20.76
C GLU A 725 34.39 16.75 20.15
N ASP A 726 35.17 17.82 20.31
CA ASP A 726 34.83 19.15 19.79
C ASP A 726 34.80 19.14 18.26
N GLU A 727 35.81 18.51 17.65
CA GLU A 727 35.83 18.28 16.20
C GLU A 727 34.63 17.41 15.79
N ALA A 728 34.36 16.31 16.50
CA ALA A 728 33.25 15.42 16.16
C ALA A 728 31.89 16.14 16.23
N LEU A 729 31.66 16.92 17.28
CA LEU A 729 30.45 17.72 17.42
C LEU A 729 30.31 18.74 16.28
N GLU A 730 31.38 19.45 15.93
CA GLU A 730 31.37 20.41 14.83
C GLU A 730 30.96 19.75 13.50
N HIS A 731 31.56 18.60 13.17
CA HIS A 731 31.27 17.87 11.93
C HIS A 731 29.83 17.34 11.90
N ILE A 732 29.33 16.77 13.00
CA ILE A 732 27.96 16.23 13.11
C ILE A 732 26.92 17.34 12.95
N VAL A 733 27.16 18.48 13.60
CA VAL A 733 26.28 19.65 13.55
C VAL A 733 26.29 20.25 12.14
N ALA A 734 27.47 20.43 11.54
CA ALA A 734 27.60 20.94 10.18
C ALA A 734 26.92 20.02 9.15
N LEU A 735 27.12 18.70 9.26
CA LEU A 735 26.44 17.71 8.42
C LEU A 735 24.93 17.82 8.56
N THR A 736 24.43 17.95 9.79
CA THR A 736 23.00 18.08 10.06
C THR A 736 22.45 19.37 9.48
N GLN A 737 23.18 20.49 9.57
CA GLN A 737 22.77 21.75 8.94
C GLN A 737 22.75 21.66 7.41
N MET A 738 23.75 21.03 6.81
CA MET A 738 23.78 20.77 5.36
C MET A 738 22.54 19.97 4.94
N TYR A 739 22.19 18.93 5.69
CA TYR A 739 20.97 18.15 5.48
C TYR A 739 19.69 19.01 5.68
N ARG A 740 19.65 19.88 6.69
CA ARG A 740 18.52 20.81 6.90
C ARG A 740 18.31 21.73 5.69
N GLU A 741 19.40 22.27 5.15
CA GLU A 741 19.41 23.23 4.05
C GLU A 741 19.19 22.61 2.66
N GLN A 742 19.44 21.31 2.49
CA GLN A 742 19.38 20.65 1.17
C GLN A 742 18.33 19.54 1.07
N GLY A 743 17.89 18.97 2.19
CA GLY A 743 16.89 17.90 2.21
C GLY A 743 15.51 18.39 1.81
N ARG A 744 14.78 17.57 1.04
CA ARG A 744 13.36 17.76 0.75
C ARG A 744 12.55 17.39 2.00
N TYR A 745 11.41 18.04 2.24
CA TYR A 745 10.60 17.71 3.41
C TYR A 745 10.15 16.23 3.34
N LEU A 746 10.27 15.52 4.47
CA LEU A 746 10.13 14.05 4.62
C LEU A 746 11.20 13.18 3.91
N GLU A 747 12.20 13.77 3.26
CA GLU A 747 13.34 13.02 2.70
C GLU A 747 14.26 12.56 3.82
N ARG A 748 14.45 11.25 3.99
CA ARG A 748 15.39 10.68 4.98
C ARG A 748 16.84 10.95 4.59
N ILE A 749 17.73 11.08 5.58
CA ILE A 749 19.14 11.43 5.34
C ILE A 749 19.85 10.49 4.37
N TYR A 750 19.54 9.19 4.35
CA TYR A 750 20.13 8.24 3.40
C TYR A 750 19.66 8.46 1.95
N LYS A 751 18.41 8.89 1.75
CA LYS A 751 17.89 9.26 0.42
C LYS A 751 18.51 10.57 -0.04
N TRP A 752 18.63 11.54 0.86
CA TRP A 752 19.33 12.79 0.61
C TRP A 752 20.81 12.55 0.25
N ALA A 753 21.51 11.72 1.02
CA ALA A 753 22.92 11.38 0.77
C ALA A 753 23.11 10.69 -0.58
N LYS A 754 22.19 9.80 -0.97
CA LYS A 754 22.18 9.19 -2.31
C LYS A 754 21.98 10.22 -3.42
N ARG A 755 21.14 11.25 -3.19
CA ARG A 755 20.86 12.30 -4.16
C ARG A 755 22.00 13.30 -4.32
N ILE A 756 22.61 13.73 -3.22
CA ILE A 756 23.73 14.70 -3.25
C ILE A 756 25.05 14.03 -3.63
N GLY A 757 25.24 12.77 -3.24
CA GLY A 757 26.48 12.02 -3.43
C GLY A 757 27.41 12.12 -2.22
N ILE A 758 27.91 10.95 -1.78
CA ILE A 758 28.76 10.83 -0.59
C ILE A 758 30.07 11.60 -0.73
N ALA A 759 30.67 11.60 -1.93
CA ALA A 759 31.91 12.32 -2.20
C ALA A 759 31.75 13.84 -2.00
N GLU A 760 30.63 14.41 -2.46
CA GLU A 760 30.37 15.85 -2.31
C GLU A 760 30.09 16.24 -0.85
N ILE A 761 29.39 15.37 -0.10
CA ILE A 761 29.15 15.57 1.33
C ILE A 761 30.49 15.53 2.09
N LYS A 762 31.35 14.54 1.81
CA LYS A 762 32.69 14.45 2.43
C LYS A 762 33.52 15.69 2.10
N ARG A 763 33.52 16.13 0.84
CA ARG A 763 34.26 17.32 0.43
C ARG A 763 33.83 18.56 1.22
N GLN A 764 32.53 18.78 1.41
CA GLN A 764 32.05 19.97 2.13
C GLN A 764 32.20 19.89 3.65
N ILE A 765 32.10 18.70 4.24
CA ILE A 765 32.11 18.54 5.70
C ILE A 765 33.50 18.20 6.23
N MET A 766 34.25 17.32 5.57
CA MET A 766 35.59 16.91 6.02
C MET A 766 36.68 17.84 5.45
N ASP A 767 36.66 18.08 4.15
CA ASP A 767 37.79 18.70 3.44
C ASP A 767 37.74 20.24 3.40
N ASP A 768 36.53 20.83 3.43
CA ASP A 768 36.29 22.27 3.35
C ASP A 768 35.95 22.87 4.72
N GLY A 769 36.98 23.26 5.47
CA GLY A 769 36.84 23.77 6.84
C GLY A 769 36.03 25.05 6.97
N GLU A 770 36.13 25.96 5.99
CA GLU A 770 35.35 27.21 5.98
C GLU A 770 33.86 26.93 5.80
N LYS A 771 33.49 26.05 4.85
CA LYS A 771 32.08 25.68 4.69
C LYS A 771 31.54 24.92 5.88
N ARG A 772 32.31 23.95 6.43
CA ARG A 772 31.91 23.25 7.66
C ARG A 772 31.61 24.24 8.78
N LYS A 773 32.51 25.21 9.02
CA LYS A 773 32.33 26.22 10.06
C LYS A 773 31.11 27.10 9.79
N ALA A 774 30.88 27.51 8.54
CA ALA A 774 29.70 28.28 8.17
C ALA A 774 28.38 27.52 8.39
N TYR A 775 28.34 26.21 8.11
CA TYR A 775 27.20 25.36 8.44
C TYR A 775 26.99 25.27 9.96
N PHE A 776 28.07 25.07 10.73
CA PHE A 776 28.00 25.02 12.18
C PHE A 776 27.43 26.31 12.77
N ASP A 777 27.93 27.48 12.34
CA ASP A 777 27.51 28.77 12.88
C ASP A 777 26.04 29.08 12.55
N ARG A 778 25.56 28.70 11.35
CA ARG A 778 24.12 28.82 11.00
C ARG A 778 23.24 27.88 11.81
N PHE A 779 23.71 26.67 12.12
CA PHE A 779 22.99 25.79 13.02
C PHE A 779 22.84 26.43 14.41
N VAL A 780 23.95 26.91 14.98
CA VAL A 780 23.99 27.58 16.29
C VAL A 780 23.06 28.79 16.32
N PHE A 781 23.06 29.62 15.28
CA PHE A 781 22.13 30.73 15.15
C PHE A 781 20.68 30.27 15.22
N SER A 782 20.30 29.24 14.44
CA SER A 782 18.93 28.73 14.42
C SER A 782 18.47 28.13 15.76
N GLN A 783 19.39 27.56 16.56
CA GLN A 783 19.02 26.95 17.85
C GLN A 783 18.59 27.97 18.90
N LYS A 784 19.00 29.25 18.76
CA LYS A 784 18.54 30.35 19.63
C LYS A 784 17.02 30.51 19.66
N PHE A 785 16.34 30.06 18.59
CA PHE A 785 14.90 30.19 18.41
C PHE A 785 14.15 28.84 18.50
N ALA A 786 14.86 27.71 18.32
CA ALA A 786 14.26 26.37 18.28
C ALA A 786 14.28 25.63 19.63
N GLN A 787 15.21 25.96 20.54
CA GLN A 787 15.36 25.28 21.84
C GLN A 787 14.42 25.81 22.91
N VAL A 788 13.14 25.87 22.57
CA VAL A 788 12.05 26.20 23.49
C VAL A 788 11.36 24.89 23.86
N ASP A 789 11.20 24.60 25.16
CA ASP A 789 10.46 23.41 25.57
C ASP A 789 8.97 23.61 25.33
N PRO A 790 8.37 22.85 24.38
CA PRO A 790 6.97 23.04 24.05
C PRO A 790 6.04 22.64 25.20
N TRP A 791 6.47 21.72 26.08
CA TRP A 791 5.66 21.32 27.23
C TRP A 791 5.46 22.50 28.19
N SER A 792 6.54 23.18 28.57
CA SER A 792 6.48 24.42 29.36
C SER A 792 5.58 25.49 28.71
N GLU A 793 5.69 25.71 27.40
CA GLU A 793 4.80 26.65 26.68
C GLU A 793 3.32 26.26 26.77
N ARG A 794 2.97 24.98 26.54
CA ARG A 794 1.58 24.51 26.63
C ARG A 794 1.03 24.61 28.06
N VAL A 795 1.86 24.27 29.06
CA VAL A 795 1.49 24.35 30.49
C VAL A 795 1.21 25.80 30.90
N SER A 796 1.91 26.79 30.32
CA SER A 796 1.65 28.22 30.59
C SER A 796 0.27 28.72 30.10
N GLY A 797 -0.43 27.92 29.28
CA GLY A 797 -1.76 28.23 28.74
C GLY A 797 -1.80 28.57 27.25
N LYS A 798 -0.66 28.56 26.55
CA LYS A 798 -0.57 28.80 25.10
C LYS A 798 -1.36 27.74 24.34
N ASP A 799 -2.32 28.18 23.54
CA ASP A 799 -3.31 27.37 22.80
C ASP A 799 -4.07 26.33 23.64
N LYS A 800 -4.41 26.68 24.88
CA LYS A 800 -5.22 25.83 25.77
C LYS A 800 -6.52 25.32 25.14
N HIS A 801 -7.05 26.02 24.13
CA HIS A 801 -8.25 25.61 23.39
C HIS A 801 -8.07 24.29 22.63
N GLU A 802 -6.85 23.91 22.23
CA GLU A 802 -6.59 22.66 21.50
C GLU A 802 -6.79 21.39 22.34
N PHE A 803 -6.73 21.51 23.66
CA PHE A 803 -6.83 20.41 24.63
C PHE A 803 -8.18 20.37 25.36
N ARG A 804 -9.10 21.29 25.03
CA ARG A 804 -10.45 21.23 25.56
C ARG A 804 -11.22 20.11 24.84
N PRO A 805 -11.92 19.22 25.57
CA PRO A 805 -12.88 18.33 24.94
C PRO A 805 -13.86 19.16 24.11
N MET A 806 -14.18 18.71 22.90
CA MET A 806 -15.34 19.24 22.20
C MET A 806 -16.56 18.99 23.09
N ALA A 807 -17.41 20.00 23.28
CA ALA A 807 -18.65 19.80 24.01
C ALA A 807 -19.40 18.60 23.39
N SER A 808 -19.78 17.64 24.23
CA SER A 808 -20.71 16.59 23.83
C SER A 808 -22.06 17.26 23.59
N VAL A 809 -22.29 17.70 22.35
CA VAL A 809 -23.61 18.16 21.94
C VAL A 809 -24.41 16.90 21.65
N GLY A 810 -25.37 16.57 22.50
CA GLY A 810 -26.31 15.49 22.20
C GLY A 810 -27.05 15.83 20.89
N PHE A 811 -27.38 14.83 20.08
CA PHE A 811 -28.08 15.03 18.79
C PHE A 811 -29.31 15.94 18.88
N ALA A 812 -29.98 15.99 20.05
CA ALA A 812 -31.12 16.88 20.28
C ALA A 812 -30.76 18.38 20.33
N GLN A 813 -29.54 18.75 20.73
CA GLN A 813 -29.07 20.14 20.82
C GLN A 813 -28.35 20.62 19.55
N ALA A 814 -27.93 19.71 18.68
CA ALA A 814 -27.34 20.05 17.38
C ALA A 814 -28.41 20.25 16.28
N ALA A 815 -29.67 19.94 16.60
CA ALA A 815 -30.83 20.07 15.71
C ALA A 815 -31.67 21.34 15.97
N GLU A 816 -31.32 22.13 16.99
CA GLU A 816 -31.71 23.55 17.15
C GLU A 816 -30.60 24.43 16.58
#